data_AF-A0A5D3FN19-F1
#
_entry.id   AF-A0A5D3FN19-F1
#
_cell.length_a   1.000
_cell.length_b   1.000
_cell.length_c   1.000
_cell.angle_alpha   90.00
_cell.angle_beta   90.00
_cell.angle_gamma   90.00
#
_symmetry.space_group_name_H-M   'P 1'
#
loop_
_entity.id
_entity.type
_entity.pdbx_description
1 polymer ?
#
loop_
_entity_poly.entity_id
_entity_poly.type
_entity_poly.pdbx_seq_one_letter_code
_entity_poly.pdbx_strand_id
1 'polypeptide(L)'
;MSRTVFRRRRLTPVLAAAALLIGAFNAAPAAAAPKPSPASGAAVDVYAAELTSAQVGTLNRLGLDREDVRLSKGAEKDTVHVEAVLSQAQATALNRQGLGLTVKRVGGKDARQRALAAPAPKVFRPYSGAGNIHDELVKVAADHPSIATAVDIGTSLQGKPITAVKVTKDVRGHRKRPVVVYQAAQHAREWITPEMVRRLLHYYVEGYGTNPETTKIVDTTELWFIPVVNVDGYDLTFQDGFRLWRKNARDNNGDGQITGADGVDLNRNFPYRWGYDNEGSSDQPTGQTYRGKAAGSEPETQAQVGLYKKLRPSYLVNYHSAAELLLHGVGWQALTRSPDDVIHDALLGDIDHAAVPGYTPELGAQLYTTNGDTDGLADNVYGALSITPEMATCATAARSDPNDEWEPGNCASDFEFPDDEKLISKEFQKNLPFALSVGKSAQKPDEPVSAVGRTAPDFETDGFTTSYGSSQQVASVIRRSLGHKELKYRVNGGRTRTEDVREWRGGERFGDENNVYYAEYRGKIERQRPGDKVEVWFTGKKGHKNVESKHFTYTVRDQNKADVLIIADEDYTGVNPTYPAGTNQPRYAQQYADLVKAAKHRPLVWDIDKDGVPHDLGVLKHFKAVVWYLGDNRLTQDAADDPVKTYLGDQPDSQVADREKDLLLSVRSYLNEGGKLLHAGETTGYYGPVSRLNGGGIYYGLKGHPEKPCVVKGNFRDDCELLSDDFFQYYLGAYDRQRVGAPTTFIGDKEPFDGVTAKLTGTPSNPLNEAGGFQVTSTVLPKAQFPQFTSWKAGDYTGAAAPTEPVEGQWYVAGPHQDGLYRRLTRTIDLSSVTAAQAPTLQAQLSYSTETGFDNVILEAHTAGSEDWTTLPDKNGRTSTAVPEQCEQGYLLDMHPFLGHYLTRGNPCGNTGSSGQWNAITGNSNGWVPVAYDLSAYAGKKVEVSIAYVSDPGSGGTGLFIDDTKVTTTGGTVDAEGFESGLGPWTVQPAPPGSPGNTAEFARAQALIDSVSSVATENTVLLGFGIEQAAAADQRTLVARALGHLID
;
A
#
# COMPACT_ATOMS: atom_id res chain seq x y z
N MET A 1 6.41 70.04 -17.81
CA MET A 1 5.61 69.78 -19.02
C MET A 1 4.90 68.44 -18.84
N SER A 2 3.57 68.46 -19.00
CA SER A 2 2.60 67.40 -18.65
C SER A 2 2.81 66.04 -19.30
N ARG A 3 2.42 64.96 -18.59
CA ARG A 3 1.52 63.87 -19.05
C ARG A 3 1.18 62.91 -17.89
N THR A 4 0.01 63.07 -17.24
CA THR A 4 -1.24 62.24 -17.31
C THR A 4 -1.02 60.74 -16.98
N VAL A 5 -1.42 60.18 -15.82
CA VAL A 5 -2.73 59.93 -15.14
C VAL A 5 -3.46 58.63 -15.56
N PHE A 6 -3.45 57.67 -14.63
CA PHE A 6 -4.47 56.73 -14.12
C PHE A 6 -5.56 56.02 -14.97
N ARG A 7 -5.68 54.70 -14.70
CA ARG A 7 -6.88 53.88 -14.35
C ARG A 7 -8.26 54.31 -14.89
N ARG A 8 -9.02 53.34 -15.48
CA ARG A 8 -10.13 52.53 -14.87
C ARG A 8 -11.09 51.94 -15.94
N ARG A 9 -11.42 50.64 -15.76
CA ARG A 9 -12.76 49.98 -15.75
C ARG A 9 -13.76 50.04 -16.94
N ARG A 10 -14.39 48.85 -17.09
CA ARG A 10 -15.77 48.46 -17.46
C ARG A 10 -16.07 48.21 -18.95
N LEU A 11 -16.73 47.07 -19.24
CA LEU A 11 -18.18 46.99 -19.48
C LEU A 11 -18.65 45.53 -19.68
N THR A 12 -19.79 45.21 -19.09
CA THR A 12 -20.70 44.11 -19.48
C THR A 12 -21.89 44.77 -20.21
N PRO A 13 -22.67 44.02 -21.01
CA PRO A 13 -24.12 44.06 -20.76
C PRO A 13 -24.83 42.70 -20.84
N VAL A 14 -26.01 42.72 -20.23
CA VAL A 14 -26.98 41.65 -19.91
C VAL A 14 -28.17 41.70 -20.89
N LEU A 15 -28.83 40.56 -21.12
CA LEU A 15 -30.27 40.37 -21.46
C LEU A 15 -30.58 38.88 -21.16
N ALA A 16 -31.22 38.44 -20.07
CA ALA A 16 -32.54 38.65 -19.48
C ALA A 16 -33.72 38.01 -20.24
N ALA A 17 -34.24 36.89 -19.71
CA ALA A 17 -35.69 36.60 -19.65
C ALA A 17 -35.95 35.59 -18.51
N ALA A 18 -36.84 35.97 -17.61
CA ALA A 18 -37.23 35.25 -16.39
C ALA A 18 -38.59 34.58 -16.56
N ALA A 19 -38.80 33.46 -15.86
CA ALA A 19 -40.13 33.02 -15.44
C ALA A 19 -40.04 32.54 -13.98
N LEU A 20 -40.75 33.26 -13.11
CA LEU A 20 -40.97 32.99 -11.70
C LEU A 20 -41.95 31.83 -11.53
N LEU A 21 -41.59 30.83 -10.71
CA LEU A 21 -42.54 30.05 -9.93
C LEU A 21 -42.00 29.92 -8.50
N ILE A 22 -42.76 30.49 -7.58
CA ILE A 22 -42.64 30.33 -6.13
C ILE A 22 -42.95 28.87 -5.83
N GLY A 23 -41.92 28.10 -5.44
CA GLY A 23 -42.05 26.75 -4.91
C GLY A 23 -41.45 26.72 -3.52
N ALA A 24 -42.28 26.39 -2.53
CA ALA A 24 -41.89 26.26 -1.13
C ALA A 24 -40.63 25.39 -0.97
N PHE A 25 -39.71 25.82 -0.09
CA PHE A 25 -38.73 24.93 0.51
C PHE A 25 -39.47 23.88 1.33
N ASN A 26 -39.87 22.78 0.69
CA ASN A 26 -40.03 21.53 1.40
C ASN A 26 -38.61 21.09 1.76
N ALA A 27 -38.19 21.36 2.99
CA ALA A 27 -37.23 20.50 3.65
C ALA A 27 -37.79 19.09 3.49
N ALA A 28 -37.11 18.25 2.69
CA ALA A 28 -37.44 16.84 2.64
C ALA A 28 -37.42 16.36 4.10
N PRO A 29 -38.46 15.64 4.56
CA PRO A 29 -38.41 15.03 5.87
C PRO A 29 -37.13 14.19 5.92
N ALA A 30 -36.40 14.28 7.04
CA ALA A 30 -35.29 13.38 7.33
C ALA A 30 -35.72 11.98 6.90
N ALA A 31 -35.09 11.44 5.85
CA ALA A 31 -35.32 10.08 5.45
C ALA A 31 -35.09 9.24 6.72
N ALA A 32 -36.07 8.42 7.08
CA ALA A 32 -35.94 7.56 8.24
C ALA A 32 -34.60 6.83 8.13
N ALA A 33 -33.79 6.88 9.20
CA ALA A 33 -32.49 6.22 9.20
C ALA A 33 -32.66 4.78 8.69
N PRO A 34 -31.81 4.33 7.75
CA PRO A 34 -31.85 2.97 7.22
C PRO A 34 -31.87 1.98 8.39
N LYS A 35 -32.74 0.97 8.31
CA LYS A 35 -32.91 0.03 9.42
C LYS A 35 -31.83 -1.05 9.34
N PRO A 36 -31.23 -1.44 10.48
CA PRO A 36 -30.38 -2.62 10.52
C PRO A 36 -31.20 -3.85 10.11
N SER A 37 -30.69 -4.65 9.16
CA SER A 37 -31.34 -5.89 8.72
C SER A 37 -31.01 -7.05 9.68
N PRO A 38 -31.90 -8.02 9.92
CA PRO A 38 -31.61 -9.18 10.78
C PRO A 38 -30.41 -9.99 10.25
N ALA A 39 -29.38 -10.08 11.09
CA ALA A 39 -28.04 -10.57 10.78
C ALA A 39 -27.92 -12.08 10.48
N SER A 40 -28.21 -12.50 9.25
CA SER A 40 -27.66 -13.75 8.70
C SER A 40 -27.06 -13.48 7.32
N GLY A 41 -25.76 -13.18 7.27
CA GLY A 41 -24.98 -13.04 6.02
C GLY A 41 -24.16 -11.74 5.88
N ALA A 42 -24.56 -10.64 6.53
CA ALA A 42 -23.96 -9.32 6.35
C ALA A 42 -22.97 -8.87 7.46
N ALA A 43 -22.91 -9.59 8.58
CA ALA A 43 -22.05 -9.29 9.71
C ALA A 43 -20.61 -9.76 9.48
N VAL A 44 -19.63 -8.98 9.94
CA VAL A 44 -18.23 -9.38 10.02
C VAL A 44 -17.97 -10.19 11.29
N ASP A 45 -17.22 -11.28 11.18
CA ASP A 45 -16.78 -12.12 12.29
C ASP A 45 -15.31 -12.50 12.12
N VAL A 46 -14.71 -13.14 13.12
CA VAL A 46 -13.35 -13.66 13.02
C VAL A 46 -13.42 -15.09 12.48
N TYR A 47 -12.76 -15.34 11.36
CA TYR A 47 -12.64 -16.64 10.75
C TYR A 47 -11.22 -17.17 10.91
N ALA A 48 -11.09 -18.44 11.28
CA ALA A 48 -9.81 -19.09 11.49
C ALA A 48 -9.63 -20.33 10.60
N ALA A 49 -8.41 -20.56 10.14
CA ALA A 49 -8.00 -21.74 9.38
C ALA A 49 -6.53 -22.08 9.58
N GLU A 50 -6.18 -23.33 9.30
CA GLU A 50 -4.79 -23.75 9.06
C GLU A 50 -4.53 -23.69 7.55
N LEU A 51 -3.69 -22.75 7.12
CA LEU A 51 -3.41 -22.49 5.71
C LEU A 51 -1.95 -22.80 5.36
N THR A 52 -1.71 -23.36 4.18
CA THR A 52 -0.37 -23.36 3.57
C THR A 52 0.02 -21.95 3.11
N SER A 53 1.32 -21.68 2.91
CA SER A 53 1.78 -20.39 2.37
C SER A 53 1.10 -19.98 1.05
N ALA A 54 0.77 -20.95 0.19
CA ALA A 54 0.05 -20.70 -1.05
C ALA A 54 -1.41 -20.24 -0.80
N GLN A 55 -2.08 -20.85 0.18
CA GLN A 55 -3.44 -20.46 0.59
C GLN A 55 -3.47 -19.11 1.31
N VAL A 56 -2.43 -18.76 2.08
CA VAL A 56 -2.28 -17.40 2.62
C VAL A 56 -2.17 -16.36 1.49
N GLY A 57 -1.45 -16.69 0.41
CA GLY A 57 -1.43 -15.86 -0.79
C GLY A 57 -2.82 -15.64 -1.42
N THR A 58 -3.71 -16.63 -1.33
CA THR A 58 -5.11 -16.49 -1.75
C THR A 58 -5.90 -15.53 -0.86
N LEU A 59 -5.72 -15.60 0.46
CA LEU A 59 -6.34 -14.67 1.40
C LEU A 59 -5.91 -13.22 1.14
N ASN A 60 -4.62 -12.98 0.87
CA ASN A 60 -4.07 -11.64 0.68
C ASN A 60 -4.62 -10.95 -0.58
N ARG A 61 -5.04 -11.71 -1.61
CA ARG A 61 -5.65 -11.14 -2.82
C ARG A 61 -7.00 -10.46 -2.58
N LEU A 62 -7.66 -10.75 -1.45
CA LEU A 62 -8.91 -10.10 -1.08
C LEU A 62 -8.71 -8.62 -0.66
N GLY A 63 -7.47 -8.14 -0.56
CA GLY A 63 -7.16 -6.75 -0.22
C GLY A 63 -7.63 -6.37 1.19
N LEU A 64 -7.63 -7.35 2.10
CA LEU A 64 -7.95 -7.10 3.51
C LEU A 64 -6.93 -6.13 4.09
N ASP A 65 -7.39 -5.31 5.03
CA ASP A 65 -6.46 -4.53 5.84
C ASP A 65 -5.52 -5.49 6.56
N ARG A 66 -4.23 -5.17 6.59
CA ARG A 66 -3.22 -6.09 7.13
C ARG A 66 -3.45 -6.36 8.62
N GLU A 67 -4.05 -5.43 9.37
CA GLU A 67 -4.45 -5.62 10.79
C GLU A 67 -5.70 -6.47 10.96
N ASP A 68 -6.48 -6.70 9.89
CA ASP A 68 -7.60 -7.62 9.91
C ASP A 68 -7.15 -9.08 9.73
N VAL A 69 -5.87 -9.34 9.49
CA VAL A 69 -5.29 -10.69 9.31
C VAL A 69 -4.16 -10.92 10.29
N ARG A 70 -4.30 -11.98 11.10
CA ARG A 70 -3.28 -12.47 12.02
C ARG A 70 -2.75 -13.82 11.56
N LEU A 71 -1.43 -13.91 11.50
CA LEU A 71 -0.68 -15.12 11.20
C LEU A 71 0.07 -15.57 12.46
N SER A 72 0.08 -16.87 12.69
CA SER A 72 0.89 -17.51 13.73
C SER A 72 1.26 -18.93 13.34
N LYS A 73 2.06 -19.59 14.18
CA LYS A 73 2.50 -20.96 13.94
C LYS A 73 1.30 -21.92 13.83
N GLY A 74 1.23 -22.64 12.71
CA GLY A 74 0.23 -23.66 12.49
C GLY A 74 0.41 -24.91 13.35
N ALA A 75 -0.64 -25.72 13.41
CA ALA A 75 -0.66 -26.99 14.14
C ALA A 75 0.16 -28.09 13.44
N GLU A 76 0.26 -28.02 12.11
CA GLU A 76 1.02 -28.96 11.29
C GLU A 76 2.34 -28.34 10.81
N LYS A 77 3.20 -29.18 10.24
CA LYS A 77 4.43 -28.70 9.62
C LYS A 77 4.06 -27.98 8.31
N ASP A 78 4.69 -26.82 8.06
CA ASP A 78 4.51 -26.00 6.85
C ASP A 78 3.11 -25.33 6.71
N THR A 79 2.31 -25.32 7.79
CA THR A 79 1.06 -24.54 7.87
C THR A 79 1.19 -23.31 8.76
N VAL A 80 0.35 -22.31 8.47
CA VAL A 80 0.16 -21.06 9.20
C VAL A 80 -1.25 -21.07 9.78
N HIS A 81 -1.35 -20.81 11.09
CA HIS A 81 -2.65 -20.52 11.69
C HIS A 81 -3.04 -19.09 11.34
N VAL A 82 -4.19 -18.93 10.71
CA VAL A 82 -4.73 -17.64 10.28
C VAL A 82 -5.99 -17.31 11.05
N GLU A 83 -6.10 -16.07 11.52
CA GLU A 83 -7.36 -15.47 11.97
C GLU A 83 -7.61 -14.21 11.12
N ALA A 84 -8.77 -14.10 10.48
CA ALA A 84 -9.12 -12.98 9.60
C ALA A 84 -10.50 -12.40 9.93
N VAL A 85 -10.62 -11.08 10.00
CA VAL A 85 -11.93 -10.39 10.14
C VAL A 85 -12.59 -10.30 8.78
N LEU A 86 -13.63 -11.11 8.56
CA LEU A 86 -14.28 -11.27 7.27
C LEU A 86 -15.80 -11.18 7.42
N SER A 87 -16.48 -10.72 6.37
CA SER A 87 -17.90 -11.01 6.23
C SER A 87 -18.11 -12.50 5.94
N GLN A 88 -19.30 -13.01 6.27
CA GLN A 88 -19.64 -14.38 5.91
C GLN A 88 -19.55 -14.64 4.40
N ALA A 89 -19.88 -13.64 3.58
CA ALA A 89 -19.75 -13.73 2.12
C ALA A 89 -18.28 -13.95 1.72
N GLN A 90 -17.35 -13.16 2.26
CA GLN A 90 -15.91 -13.27 2.02
C GLN A 90 -15.31 -14.59 2.55
N ALA A 91 -15.70 -15.05 3.74
CA ALA A 91 -15.17 -16.30 4.27
C ALA A 91 -15.73 -17.52 3.54
N THR A 92 -17.02 -17.50 3.20
CA THR A 92 -17.61 -18.51 2.31
C THR A 92 -16.86 -18.49 0.99
N ALA A 93 -16.58 -17.28 0.49
CA ALA A 93 -15.89 -17.07 -0.74
C ALA A 93 -14.51 -17.76 -0.77
N LEU A 94 -13.69 -17.45 0.23
CA LEU A 94 -12.38 -18.07 0.38
C LEU A 94 -12.46 -19.60 0.59
N ASN A 95 -13.57 -20.12 1.10
CA ASN A 95 -13.72 -21.54 1.39
C ASN A 95 -13.94 -22.45 0.18
N ARG A 96 -14.69 -22.09 -0.87
CA ARG A 96 -14.69 -22.95 -2.06
C ARG A 96 -13.43 -22.70 -2.94
N GLN A 97 -12.56 -21.71 -2.61
CA GLN A 97 -11.13 -21.72 -3.03
C GLN A 97 -10.26 -22.71 -2.23
N GLY A 98 -10.83 -23.38 -1.24
CA GLY A 98 -10.17 -24.42 -0.45
C GLY A 98 -9.46 -23.92 0.81
N LEU A 99 -9.80 -22.74 1.36
CA LEU A 99 -9.13 -22.23 2.57
C LEU A 99 -9.67 -22.85 3.88
N GLY A 100 -10.88 -23.40 3.92
CA GLY A 100 -11.40 -24.10 5.12
C GLY A 100 -11.56 -23.22 6.37
N LEU A 101 -11.71 -21.91 6.20
CA LEU A 101 -12.05 -20.90 7.20
C LEU A 101 -13.34 -21.24 7.95
N THR A 102 -13.25 -21.28 9.27
CA THR A 102 -14.40 -21.49 10.15
C THR A 102 -14.51 -20.33 11.12
N VAL A 103 -15.73 -19.97 11.52
CA VAL A 103 -15.91 -18.91 12.52
C VAL A 103 -15.19 -19.32 13.80
N LYS A 104 -14.28 -18.46 14.29
CA LYS A 104 -13.58 -18.65 15.54
C LYS A 104 -14.57 -18.63 16.69
N ARG A 105 -14.60 -19.71 17.47
CA ARG A 105 -15.49 -19.85 18.63
C ARG A 105 -14.70 -19.94 19.91
N VAL A 106 -15.02 -19.09 20.87
CA VAL A 106 -14.49 -19.13 22.24
C VAL A 106 -15.60 -19.52 23.19
N GLY A 107 -15.44 -20.63 23.90
CA GLY A 107 -16.48 -21.18 24.78
C GLY A 107 -17.75 -21.56 24.01
N GLY A 108 -17.62 -21.99 22.75
CA GLY A 108 -18.73 -22.36 21.87
C GLY A 108 -19.45 -21.19 21.19
N LYS A 109 -19.06 -19.94 21.46
CA LYS A 109 -19.69 -18.72 20.92
C LYS A 109 -18.74 -17.95 20.00
N ASP A 110 -19.26 -17.40 18.92
CA ASP A 110 -18.53 -16.45 18.05
C ASP A 110 -18.49 -15.03 18.65
N ALA A 111 -17.76 -14.10 18.03
CA ALA A 111 -17.56 -12.75 18.58
C ALA A 111 -18.90 -12.02 18.82
N ARG A 112 -19.83 -12.15 17.87
CA ARG A 112 -21.19 -11.60 17.98
C ARG A 112 -21.95 -12.20 19.17
N GLN A 113 -22.01 -13.53 19.26
CA GLN A 113 -22.72 -14.25 20.32
C GLN A 113 -22.10 -13.98 21.70
N ARG A 114 -20.80 -13.74 21.76
CA ARG A 114 -20.11 -13.31 22.99
C ARG A 114 -20.54 -11.92 23.40
N ALA A 115 -20.54 -10.96 22.48
CA ALA A 115 -20.99 -9.59 22.75
C ALA A 115 -22.45 -9.56 23.25
N LEU A 116 -23.35 -10.37 22.68
CA LEU A 116 -24.75 -10.47 23.12
C LEU A 116 -24.93 -11.18 24.46
N ALA A 117 -24.11 -12.19 24.73
CA ALA A 117 -24.21 -12.96 25.97
C ALA A 117 -23.43 -12.34 27.13
N ALA A 118 -22.59 -11.33 26.85
CA ALA A 118 -21.97 -10.54 27.88
C ALA A 118 -23.06 -9.85 28.72
N PRO A 119 -22.87 -9.70 30.04
CA PRO A 119 -23.68 -8.78 30.82
C PRO A 119 -23.71 -7.40 30.14
N ALA A 120 -24.76 -6.62 30.39
CA ALA A 120 -24.82 -5.24 29.90
C ALA A 120 -23.48 -4.54 30.20
N PRO A 121 -22.86 -3.87 29.21
CA PRO A 121 -21.54 -3.31 29.38
C PRO A 121 -21.44 -2.45 30.64
N LYS A 122 -20.42 -2.71 31.45
CA LYS A 122 -20.19 -2.02 32.73
C LYS A 122 -19.46 -0.69 32.50
N VAL A 123 -18.50 -0.67 31.58
CA VAL A 123 -17.65 0.50 31.31
C VAL A 123 -17.93 1.08 29.93
N PHE A 124 -17.84 0.26 28.88
CA PHE A 124 -18.10 0.71 27.51
C PHE A 124 -19.57 1.10 27.32
N ARG A 125 -19.84 2.25 26.70
CA ARG A 125 -21.21 2.76 26.54
C ARG A 125 -21.39 3.33 25.14
N PRO A 126 -22.60 3.27 24.57
CA PRO A 126 -22.88 3.91 23.28
C PRO A 126 -22.64 5.42 23.35
N TYR A 127 -22.51 6.05 22.18
CA TYR A 127 -22.45 7.51 22.08
C TYR A 127 -23.81 8.14 22.33
N SER A 128 -24.89 7.49 21.86
CA SER A 128 -26.29 7.96 21.98
C SER A 128 -27.10 7.19 23.05
N GLY A 129 -28.25 7.74 23.47
CA GLY A 129 -29.15 7.15 24.50
C GLY A 129 -29.07 7.81 25.88
N ALA A 130 -29.79 7.34 26.90
CA ALA A 130 -29.71 7.96 28.23
C ALA A 130 -28.45 7.51 29.00
N GLY A 131 -27.67 8.45 29.55
CA GLY A 131 -26.45 8.13 30.33
C GLY A 131 -25.25 7.68 29.47
N ASN A 132 -25.30 8.01 28.19
CA ASN A 132 -24.32 7.71 27.16
C ASN A 132 -23.05 8.59 27.29
N ILE A 133 -22.12 8.47 26.33
CA ILE A 133 -20.91 9.32 26.28
C ILE A 133 -21.25 10.79 26.01
N HIS A 134 -22.18 11.10 25.09
CA HIS A 134 -22.55 12.48 24.76
C HIS A 134 -23.10 13.29 25.96
N ASP A 135 -24.03 12.71 26.72
CA ASP A 135 -24.63 13.28 27.93
C ASP A 135 -23.55 13.56 28.99
N GLU A 136 -22.57 12.67 29.12
CA GLU A 136 -21.42 12.87 30.01
C GLU A 136 -20.56 14.05 29.57
N LEU A 137 -20.26 14.19 28.27
CA LEU A 137 -19.49 15.32 27.75
C LEU A 137 -20.17 16.66 28.03
N VAL A 138 -21.49 16.74 27.76
CA VAL A 138 -22.29 17.95 28.04
C VAL A 138 -22.32 18.24 29.54
N LYS A 139 -22.50 17.20 30.37
CA LYS A 139 -22.53 17.34 31.83
C LYS A 139 -21.19 17.82 32.39
N VAL A 140 -20.07 17.21 31.99
CA VAL A 140 -18.73 17.60 32.46
C VAL A 140 -18.43 19.05 32.09
N ALA A 141 -18.78 19.50 30.88
CA ALA A 141 -18.63 20.89 30.50
C ALA A 141 -19.48 21.84 31.36
N ALA A 142 -20.72 21.45 31.67
CA ALA A 142 -21.63 22.23 32.50
C ALA A 142 -21.20 22.31 33.97
N ASP A 143 -20.59 21.24 34.50
CA ASP A 143 -20.10 21.16 35.88
C ASP A 143 -18.79 21.97 36.08
N HIS A 144 -18.02 22.22 35.01
CA HIS A 144 -16.75 22.96 35.02
C HIS A 144 -16.74 24.23 34.15
N PRO A 145 -17.71 25.16 34.26
CA PRO A 145 -17.97 26.21 33.27
C PRO A 145 -16.91 27.33 33.20
N SER A 146 -15.98 27.38 34.17
CA SER A 146 -14.85 28.33 34.16
C SER A 146 -13.75 27.90 33.18
N ILE A 147 -13.63 26.61 32.92
CA ILE A 147 -12.56 26.03 32.10
C ILE A 147 -13.05 25.15 30.96
N ALA A 148 -14.29 24.67 30.97
CA ALA A 148 -14.79 23.71 29.99
C ALA A 148 -16.02 24.24 29.22
N THR A 149 -16.13 23.84 27.95
CA THR A 149 -17.33 24.03 27.12
C THR A 149 -17.48 22.88 26.13
N ALA A 150 -18.69 22.35 26.00
CA ALA A 150 -19.03 21.41 24.93
C ALA A 150 -19.20 22.20 23.61
N VAL A 151 -18.71 21.63 22.51
CA VAL A 151 -18.73 22.22 21.17
C VAL A 151 -19.00 21.14 20.15
N ASP A 152 -20.10 21.27 19.42
CA ASP A 152 -20.37 20.43 18.26
C ASP A 152 -19.45 20.88 17.11
N ILE A 153 -18.59 19.98 16.65
CA ILE A 153 -17.64 20.26 15.55
C ILE A 153 -18.26 20.04 14.17
N GLY A 154 -19.40 19.33 14.14
CA GLY A 154 -20.18 19.01 12.96
C GLY A 154 -21.28 18.01 13.29
N THR A 155 -21.89 17.43 12.25
CA THR A 155 -22.93 16.41 12.38
C THR A 155 -22.59 15.19 11.55
N SER A 156 -22.94 14.00 12.01
CA SER A 156 -22.77 12.74 11.28
C SER A 156 -23.76 12.57 10.13
N LEU A 157 -23.63 11.48 9.38
CA LEU A 157 -24.57 11.07 8.33
C LEU A 157 -26.03 10.96 8.82
N GLN A 158 -26.24 10.46 10.03
CA GLN A 158 -27.55 10.33 10.66
C GLN A 158 -27.99 11.61 11.42
N GLY A 159 -27.24 12.70 11.28
CA GLY A 159 -27.56 14.00 11.88
C GLY A 159 -27.24 14.12 13.37
N LYS A 160 -26.45 13.20 13.94
CA LYS A 160 -26.02 13.28 15.34
C LYS A 160 -24.90 14.30 15.48
N PRO A 161 -24.87 15.12 16.55
CA PRO A 161 -23.77 16.04 16.78
C PRO A 161 -22.49 15.25 17.06
N ILE A 162 -21.37 15.68 16.49
CA ILE A 162 -20.03 15.19 16.85
C ILE A 162 -19.48 16.18 17.86
N THR A 163 -19.43 15.79 19.13
CA THR A 163 -19.20 16.72 20.24
C THR A 163 -17.77 16.63 20.76
N ALA A 164 -17.13 17.79 20.88
CA ALA A 164 -15.87 17.96 21.57
C ALA A 164 -16.07 18.68 22.92
N VAL A 165 -15.20 18.45 23.89
CA VAL A 165 -15.07 19.32 25.07
C VAL A 165 -13.78 20.11 24.95
N LYS A 166 -13.91 21.44 24.88
CA LYS A 166 -12.77 22.37 24.95
C LYS A 166 -12.48 22.68 26.42
N VAL A 167 -11.24 22.48 26.85
CA VAL A 167 -10.74 22.77 28.20
C VAL A 167 -9.58 23.77 28.14
N THR A 168 -9.76 24.95 28.73
CA THR A 168 -8.72 25.99 28.85
C THR A 168 -9.10 27.03 29.91
N LYS A 169 -8.12 27.66 30.55
CA LYS A 169 -8.39 28.77 31.47
C LYS A 169 -9.13 29.91 30.77
N ASP A 170 -10.16 30.43 31.43
CA ASP A 170 -11.02 31.50 30.90
C ASP A 170 -11.62 31.06 29.57
N VAL A 171 -12.34 29.93 29.56
CA VAL A 171 -12.81 29.23 28.35
C VAL A 171 -13.63 30.11 27.38
N ARG A 172 -14.29 31.15 27.93
CA ARG A 172 -15.07 32.15 27.17
C ARG A 172 -14.23 33.31 26.61
N GLY A 173 -12.96 33.41 27.01
CA GLY A 173 -12.03 34.44 26.58
C GLY A 173 -11.49 34.21 25.17
N HIS A 174 -10.95 35.26 24.56
CA HIS A 174 -10.41 35.25 23.20
C HIS A 174 -8.88 35.12 23.13
N ARG A 175 -8.22 34.77 24.24
CA ARG A 175 -6.76 34.65 24.27
C ARG A 175 -6.34 33.44 23.43
N LYS A 176 -5.53 33.68 22.39
CA LYS A 176 -4.94 32.62 21.58
C LYS A 176 -3.90 31.84 22.42
N ARG A 177 -4.06 30.53 22.47
CA ARG A 177 -3.13 29.57 23.10
C ARG A 177 -2.82 28.45 22.09
N PRO A 178 -1.68 27.77 22.22
CA PRO A 178 -1.42 26.53 21.48
C PRO A 178 -2.52 25.50 21.75
N VAL A 179 -2.90 24.78 20.71
CA VAL A 179 -4.01 23.83 20.75
C VAL A 179 -3.47 22.41 20.73
N VAL A 180 -4.05 21.54 21.55
CA VAL A 180 -3.87 20.08 21.48
C VAL A 180 -5.24 19.44 21.29
N VAL A 181 -5.34 18.53 20.34
CA VAL A 181 -6.55 17.74 20.11
C VAL A 181 -6.26 16.28 20.50
N TYR A 182 -7.08 15.71 21.37
CA TYR A 182 -7.12 14.28 21.65
C TYR A 182 -8.44 13.74 21.10
N GLN A 183 -8.38 12.80 20.17
CA GLN A 183 -9.56 12.21 19.55
C GLN A 183 -9.46 10.69 19.48
N ALA A 184 -10.60 10.03 19.28
CA ALA A 184 -10.74 8.59 19.31
C ALA A 184 -11.94 8.08 18.49
N ALA A 185 -12.01 6.76 18.33
CA ALA A 185 -13.06 6.03 17.61
C ALA A 185 -13.37 6.65 16.24
N GLN A 186 -12.32 6.87 15.46
CA GLN A 186 -12.48 7.10 14.02
C GLN A 186 -12.87 5.79 13.31
N HIS A 187 -12.36 4.65 13.78
CA HIS A 187 -12.95 3.34 13.50
C HIS A 187 -13.86 2.91 14.65
N ALA A 188 -15.01 2.34 14.31
CA ALA A 188 -16.10 2.11 15.26
C ALA A 188 -15.83 1.01 16.29
N ARG A 189 -15.17 -0.09 15.90
CA ARG A 189 -14.90 -1.27 16.76
C ARG A 189 -13.88 -1.04 17.88
N GLU A 190 -13.17 0.08 17.89
CA GLU A 190 -12.00 0.37 18.74
C GLU A 190 -12.41 0.93 20.11
N TRP A 191 -13.19 0.15 20.86
CA TRP A 191 -13.90 0.59 22.08
C TRP A 191 -13.01 1.09 23.23
N ILE A 192 -11.74 0.73 23.27
CA ILE A 192 -10.81 1.24 24.29
C ILE A 192 -10.45 2.72 24.09
N THR A 193 -10.52 3.22 22.85
CA THR A 193 -10.04 4.56 22.51
C THR A 193 -10.95 5.69 23.05
N PRO A 194 -12.31 5.60 23.02
CA PRO A 194 -13.15 6.60 23.69
C PRO A 194 -12.92 6.67 25.19
N GLU A 195 -12.65 5.52 25.83
CA GLU A 195 -12.35 5.45 27.27
C GLU A 195 -11.06 6.21 27.59
N MET A 196 -10.02 6.08 26.75
CA MET A 196 -8.78 6.84 26.90
C MET A 196 -9.02 8.35 26.88
N VAL A 197 -9.73 8.84 25.86
CA VAL A 197 -9.96 10.29 25.68
C VAL A 197 -10.92 10.85 26.73
N ARG A 198 -11.99 10.13 27.09
CA ARG A 198 -12.93 10.61 28.13
C ARG A 198 -12.27 10.66 29.50
N ARG A 199 -11.47 9.65 29.88
CA ARG A 199 -10.78 9.62 31.18
C ARG A 199 -9.70 10.70 31.26
N LEU A 200 -9.06 10.99 30.13
CA LEU A 200 -8.12 12.11 30.04
C LEU A 200 -8.81 13.46 30.24
N LEU A 201 -9.99 13.67 29.63
CA LEU A 201 -10.82 14.85 29.90
C LEU A 201 -11.09 15.00 31.40
N HIS A 202 -11.57 13.95 32.06
CA HIS A 202 -11.82 13.92 33.51
C HIS A 202 -10.57 14.27 34.32
N TYR A 203 -9.44 13.65 34.00
CA TYR A 203 -8.15 13.90 34.66
C TYR A 203 -7.77 15.40 34.64
N TYR A 204 -7.95 16.08 33.49
CA TYR A 204 -7.66 17.50 33.39
C TYR A 204 -8.63 18.39 34.16
N VAL A 205 -9.94 18.15 34.06
CA VAL A 205 -10.95 19.01 34.71
C VAL A 205 -10.99 18.82 36.23
N GLU A 206 -10.81 17.60 36.71
CA GLU A 206 -10.79 17.27 38.14
C GLU A 206 -9.45 17.65 38.79
N GLY A 207 -8.35 17.58 38.04
CA GLY A 207 -7.04 18.02 38.49
C GLY A 207 -6.86 19.55 38.49
N TYR A 208 -7.72 20.31 37.83
CA TYR A 208 -7.56 21.77 37.73
C TYR A 208 -7.72 22.45 39.09
N GLY A 209 -6.72 23.25 39.48
CA GLY A 209 -6.65 23.93 40.77
C GLY A 209 -6.11 23.09 41.93
N THR A 210 -5.92 21.78 41.74
CA THR A 210 -5.42 20.85 42.77
C THR A 210 -4.08 20.22 42.38
N ASN A 211 -3.93 19.80 41.12
CA ASN A 211 -2.68 19.29 40.56
C ASN A 211 -1.94 20.43 39.82
N PRO A 212 -0.72 20.81 40.25
CA PRO A 212 0.04 21.90 39.63
C PRO A 212 0.34 21.69 38.14
N GLU A 213 0.53 20.45 37.71
CA GLU A 213 0.87 20.10 36.34
C GLU A 213 -0.31 20.28 35.39
N THR A 214 -1.45 19.67 35.70
CA THR A 214 -2.68 19.85 34.88
C THR A 214 -3.13 21.30 34.90
N THR A 215 -3.05 21.98 36.05
CA THR A 215 -3.36 23.41 36.17
C THR A 215 -2.50 24.25 35.25
N LYS A 216 -1.18 23.98 35.20
CA LYS A 216 -0.26 24.69 34.31
C LYS A 216 -0.57 24.44 32.84
N ILE A 217 -0.90 23.20 32.46
CA ILE A 217 -1.28 22.87 31.08
C ILE A 217 -2.56 23.64 30.73
N VAL A 218 -3.65 23.48 31.47
CA VAL A 218 -4.94 24.17 31.22
C VAL A 218 -4.81 25.70 31.20
N ASP A 219 -3.93 26.27 32.02
CA ASP A 219 -3.68 27.72 32.05
C ASP A 219 -3.00 28.24 30.76
N THR A 220 -2.22 27.39 30.11
CA THR A 220 -1.32 27.78 29.00
C THR A 220 -1.76 27.24 27.64
N THR A 221 -2.53 26.16 27.59
CA THR A 221 -2.98 25.49 26.36
C THR A 221 -4.51 25.51 26.21
N GLU A 222 -4.97 25.23 25.00
CA GLU A 222 -6.36 24.92 24.70
C GLU A 222 -6.47 23.44 24.30
N LEU A 223 -7.05 22.63 25.19
CA LEU A 223 -7.19 21.18 24.99
C LEU A 223 -8.57 20.87 24.42
N TRP A 224 -8.64 20.01 23.41
CA TRP A 224 -9.90 19.54 22.81
C TRP A 224 -9.97 18.02 22.95
N PHE A 225 -11.08 17.52 23.49
CA PHE A 225 -11.32 16.10 23.69
C PHE A 225 -12.51 15.67 22.84
N ILE A 226 -12.30 14.72 21.92
CA ILE A 226 -13.32 14.17 21.01
C ILE A 226 -13.34 12.64 21.17
N PRO A 227 -14.05 12.09 22.16
CA PRO A 227 -13.99 10.65 22.42
C PRO A 227 -14.53 9.78 21.27
N VAL A 228 -15.48 10.30 20.49
CA VAL A 228 -16.08 9.54 19.38
C VAL A 228 -16.22 10.44 18.16
N VAL A 229 -15.40 10.18 17.14
CA VAL A 229 -15.50 10.84 15.83
C VAL A 229 -16.57 10.17 14.97
N ASN A 230 -16.52 8.84 14.85
CA ASN A 230 -17.46 8.03 14.07
C ASN A 230 -18.70 7.69 14.91
N VAL A 231 -19.50 8.69 15.26
CA VAL A 231 -20.65 8.53 16.18
C VAL A 231 -21.71 7.56 15.67
N ASP A 232 -21.91 7.47 14.35
CA ASP A 232 -22.88 6.55 13.76
C ASP A 232 -22.38 5.11 13.74
N GLY A 233 -21.14 4.89 13.29
CA GLY A 233 -20.53 3.56 13.30
C GLY A 233 -20.33 3.04 14.73
N TYR A 234 -19.91 3.89 15.67
CA TYR A 234 -19.72 3.49 17.06
C TYR A 234 -21.03 3.00 17.69
N ASP A 235 -22.12 3.76 17.56
CA ASP A 235 -23.44 3.30 18.03
C ASP A 235 -23.90 2.01 17.35
N LEU A 236 -23.57 1.82 16.06
CA LEU A 236 -23.89 0.61 15.33
C LEU A 236 -23.24 -0.61 15.97
N THR A 237 -22.02 -0.51 16.50
CA THR A 237 -21.31 -1.65 17.14
C THR A 237 -21.97 -2.19 18.41
N PHE A 238 -22.88 -1.43 19.03
CA PHE A 238 -23.69 -1.89 20.17
C PHE A 238 -24.96 -2.62 19.74
N GLN A 239 -25.21 -2.74 18.43
CA GLN A 239 -26.33 -3.47 17.87
C GLN A 239 -25.92 -4.90 17.51
N ASP A 240 -26.89 -5.80 17.52
CA ASP A 240 -26.66 -7.22 17.24
C ASP A 240 -26.04 -7.42 15.84
N GLY A 241 -24.88 -8.07 15.79
CA GLY A 241 -24.17 -8.40 14.55
C GLY A 241 -23.12 -7.39 14.09
N PHE A 242 -22.91 -6.27 14.79
CA PHE A 242 -22.03 -5.19 14.32
C PHE A 242 -20.81 -4.91 15.21
N ARG A 243 -20.51 -5.75 16.21
CA ARG A 243 -19.43 -5.49 17.17
C ARG A 243 -18.07 -5.22 16.53
N LEU A 244 -17.75 -5.88 15.41
CA LEU A 244 -16.49 -5.72 14.68
C LEU A 244 -16.58 -4.71 13.50
N TRP A 245 -17.65 -3.91 13.43
CA TRP A 245 -17.81 -2.89 12.38
C TRP A 245 -16.72 -1.81 12.48
N ARG A 246 -16.07 -1.49 11.35
CA ARG A 246 -14.96 -0.51 11.27
C ARG A 246 -15.41 0.86 10.78
N LYS A 247 -16.05 0.91 9.62
CA LYS A 247 -16.34 2.12 8.82
C LYS A 247 -17.42 3.01 9.44
N ASN A 248 -17.77 4.14 8.81
CA ASN A 248 -19.00 4.86 9.17
C ASN A 248 -20.26 4.08 8.71
N ALA A 249 -21.45 4.64 8.91
CA ALA A 249 -22.72 3.96 8.57
C ALA A 249 -23.36 4.47 7.26
N ARG A 250 -22.54 4.83 6.25
CA ARG A 250 -23.05 5.23 4.93
C ARG A 250 -23.67 4.05 4.19
N ASP A 251 -24.93 4.15 3.83
CA ASP A 251 -25.54 3.30 2.80
C ASP A 251 -24.96 3.69 1.42
N ASN A 252 -24.06 2.86 0.89
CA ASN A 252 -23.31 3.14 -0.35
C ASN A 252 -24.16 2.88 -1.60
N ASN A 253 -25.11 1.94 -1.52
CA ASN A 253 -25.95 1.51 -2.66
C ASN A 253 -27.35 2.15 -2.65
N GLY A 254 -27.77 2.76 -1.54
CA GLY A 254 -29.05 3.43 -1.36
C GLY A 254 -30.24 2.48 -1.15
N ASP A 255 -30.02 1.24 -0.73
CA ASP A 255 -31.06 0.22 -0.57
C ASP A 255 -31.80 0.27 0.79
N GLY A 256 -31.36 1.14 1.70
CA GLY A 256 -31.95 1.35 3.01
C GLY A 256 -31.50 0.35 4.08
N GLN A 257 -30.48 -0.47 3.81
CA GLN A 257 -29.86 -1.42 4.72
C GLN A 257 -28.35 -1.13 4.88
N ILE A 258 -27.77 -1.61 5.97
CA ILE A 258 -26.32 -1.52 6.21
C ILE A 258 -25.74 -2.92 6.20
N THR A 259 -24.82 -3.16 5.27
CA THR A 259 -24.18 -4.46 4.98
C THR A 259 -22.66 -4.31 4.85
N GLY A 260 -21.91 -5.39 4.60
CA GLY A 260 -20.45 -5.31 4.41
C GLY A 260 -19.99 -4.42 3.23
N ALA A 261 -20.87 -4.12 2.26
CA ALA A 261 -20.58 -3.21 1.14
C ALA A 261 -20.78 -1.73 1.49
N ASP A 262 -21.27 -1.44 2.70
CA ASP A 262 -21.63 -0.11 3.16
C ASP A 262 -20.55 0.48 4.08
N GLY A 263 -20.62 1.78 4.27
CA GLY A 263 -19.67 2.56 5.04
C GLY A 263 -18.45 2.97 4.25
N VAL A 264 -17.83 4.05 4.71
CA VAL A 264 -16.54 4.60 4.25
C VAL A 264 -15.57 4.57 5.42
N ASP A 265 -14.32 4.20 5.15
CA ASP A 265 -13.24 4.32 6.12
C ASP A 265 -12.88 5.81 6.28
N LEU A 266 -13.22 6.37 7.44
CA LEU A 266 -12.94 7.78 7.74
C LEU A 266 -11.44 8.07 7.72
N ASN A 267 -10.58 7.11 8.07
CA ASN A 267 -9.12 7.25 8.05
C ASN A 267 -8.49 6.95 6.68
N ARG A 268 -9.29 6.92 5.62
CA ARG A 268 -8.84 6.93 4.20
C ARG A 268 -9.53 8.02 3.38
N ASN A 269 -10.38 8.85 4.00
CA ASN A 269 -11.22 9.82 3.31
C ASN A 269 -10.67 11.25 3.28
N PHE A 270 -9.53 11.55 3.93
CA PHE A 270 -9.00 12.90 3.98
C PHE A 270 -8.31 13.33 2.67
N PRO A 271 -8.32 14.63 2.30
CA PRO A 271 -7.83 15.06 0.98
C PRO A 271 -6.32 14.97 0.73
N TYR A 272 -5.49 14.89 1.76
CA TYR A 272 -4.04 14.83 1.58
C TYR A 272 -3.67 13.44 1.04
N ARG A 273 -3.03 13.40 -0.14
CA ARG A 273 -2.65 12.16 -0.84
C ARG A 273 -3.82 11.15 -0.98
N TRP A 274 -5.07 11.62 -1.02
CA TRP A 274 -6.24 10.74 -1.17
C TRP A 274 -6.16 9.94 -2.46
N GLY A 275 -6.20 8.61 -2.37
CA GLY A 275 -6.08 7.74 -3.53
C GLY A 275 -4.79 8.00 -4.32
N TYR A 276 -3.68 8.25 -3.61
CA TYR A 276 -2.36 8.43 -4.22
C TYR A 276 -1.94 7.18 -5.03
N ASP A 277 -2.34 6.01 -4.53
CA ASP A 277 -2.26 4.69 -5.15
C ASP A 277 -3.49 3.87 -4.68
N ASN A 278 -3.56 2.60 -5.11
CA ASN A 278 -4.56 1.63 -4.68
C ASN A 278 -4.04 0.61 -3.64
N GLU A 279 -2.89 0.87 -3.02
CA GLU A 279 -2.33 0.05 -1.95
C GLU A 279 -2.76 0.59 -0.57
N GLY A 280 -2.63 1.91 -0.36
CA GLY A 280 -2.89 2.54 0.94
C GLY A 280 -4.37 2.70 1.31
N SER A 281 -5.27 2.46 0.35
CA SER A 281 -6.72 2.46 0.53
C SER A 281 -7.41 1.76 -0.65
N SER A 282 -8.67 1.35 -0.49
CA SER A 282 -9.44 0.70 -1.55
C SER A 282 -10.40 1.68 -2.24
N ASP A 283 -10.56 1.56 -3.56
CA ASP A 283 -11.62 2.22 -4.33
C ASP A 283 -12.92 1.38 -4.40
N GLN A 284 -12.92 0.16 -3.84
CA GLN A 284 -14.06 -0.74 -3.81
C GLN A 284 -14.89 -0.58 -2.53
N PRO A 285 -16.22 -0.37 -2.61
CA PRO A 285 -17.09 -0.20 -1.45
C PRO A 285 -17.07 -1.36 -0.44
N THR A 286 -16.79 -2.58 -0.90
CA THR A 286 -16.68 -3.80 -0.09
C THR A 286 -15.39 -3.86 0.75
N GLY A 287 -14.38 -3.07 0.40
CA GLY A 287 -13.14 -2.96 1.16
C GLY A 287 -13.36 -2.35 2.55
N GLN A 288 -12.68 -2.89 3.56
CA GLN A 288 -12.66 -2.30 4.91
C GLN A 288 -11.95 -0.94 4.92
N THR A 289 -11.06 -0.70 3.95
CA THR A 289 -10.32 0.55 3.73
C THR A 289 -10.91 1.39 2.59
N TYR A 290 -12.19 1.21 2.27
CA TYR A 290 -12.85 1.98 1.20
C TYR A 290 -12.72 3.49 1.45
N ARG A 291 -12.03 4.18 0.55
CA ARG A 291 -11.67 5.61 0.66
C ARG A 291 -12.83 6.58 0.41
N GLY A 292 -14.00 6.06 0.01
CA GLY A 292 -15.16 6.85 -0.41
C GLY A 292 -15.10 7.26 -1.89
N LYS A 293 -16.17 7.90 -2.38
CA LYS A 293 -16.29 8.32 -3.79
C LYS A 293 -15.43 9.53 -4.17
N ALA A 294 -14.98 10.29 -3.18
CA ALA A 294 -14.17 11.49 -3.34
C ALA A 294 -13.50 11.84 -2.00
N ALA A 295 -12.37 12.53 -2.07
CA ALA A 295 -11.75 13.15 -0.91
C ALA A 295 -12.74 14.01 -0.11
N GLY A 296 -12.87 13.72 1.19
CA GLY A 296 -13.74 14.39 2.13
C GLY A 296 -15.23 14.20 1.82
N SER A 297 -15.62 13.07 1.23
CA SER A 297 -17.04 12.78 0.97
C SER A 297 -17.89 12.65 2.24
N GLU A 298 -17.26 12.35 3.38
CA GLU A 298 -17.95 12.06 4.64
C GLU A 298 -18.12 13.30 5.52
N PRO A 299 -19.31 13.54 6.10
CA PRO A 299 -19.55 14.71 6.95
C PRO A 299 -18.72 14.66 8.25
N GLU A 300 -18.41 13.47 8.78
CA GLU A 300 -17.51 13.27 9.91
C GLU A 300 -16.08 13.77 9.58
N THR A 301 -15.57 13.40 8.40
CA THR A 301 -14.27 13.88 7.89
C THR A 301 -14.29 15.39 7.70
N GLN A 302 -15.36 15.95 7.11
CA GLN A 302 -15.50 17.41 6.93
C GLN A 302 -15.54 18.17 8.26
N ALA A 303 -16.16 17.61 9.31
CA ALA A 303 -16.16 18.20 10.64
C ALA A 303 -14.73 18.32 11.21
N GLN A 304 -13.92 17.26 11.07
CA GLN A 304 -12.52 17.27 11.49
C GLN A 304 -11.67 18.26 10.68
N VAL A 305 -11.80 18.24 9.34
CA VAL A 305 -11.13 19.20 8.45
C VAL A 305 -11.46 20.65 8.85
N GLY A 306 -12.74 20.94 9.11
CA GLY A 306 -13.21 22.25 9.56
C GLY A 306 -12.60 22.65 10.91
N LEU A 307 -12.48 21.70 11.84
CA LEU A 307 -11.85 21.90 13.13
C LEU A 307 -10.36 22.22 12.99
N TYR A 308 -9.58 21.40 12.26
CA TYR A 308 -8.14 21.59 12.12
C TYR A 308 -7.80 22.88 11.38
N LYS A 309 -8.59 23.23 10.36
CA LYS A 309 -8.48 24.51 9.67
C LYS A 309 -8.69 25.71 10.61
N LYS A 310 -9.67 25.61 11.51
CA LYS A 310 -10.01 26.67 12.46
C LYS A 310 -8.98 26.78 13.57
N LEU A 311 -8.55 25.65 14.13
CA LEU A 311 -7.73 25.61 15.33
C LEU A 311 -6.22 25.67 15.05
N ARG A 312 -5.76 25.09 13.93
CA ARG A 312 -4.35 24.91 13.59
C ARG A 312 -3.58 24.28 14.77
N PRO A 313 -3.92 23.03 15.15
CA PRO A 313 -3.37 22.40 16.34
C PRO A 313 -1.84 22.30 16.29
N SER A 314 -1.20 22.41 17.45
CA SER A 314 0.24 22.12 17.59
C SER A 314 0.46 20.61 17.65
N TYR A 315 -0.45 19.89 18.29
CA TYR A 315 -0.46 18.43 18.36
C TYR A 315 -1.86 17.88 18.12
N LEU A 316 -1.92 16.75 17.43
CA LEU A 316 -3.10 15.90 17.30
C LEU A 316 -2.74 14.51 17.81
N VAL A 317 -3.51 13.96 18.75
CA VAL A 317 -3.39 12.56 19.15
C VAL A 317 -4.67 11.85 18.73
N ASN A 318 -4.54 10.94 17.77
CA ASN A 318 -5.64 10.19 17.20
C ASN A 318 -5.56 8.74 17.70
N TYR A 319 -6.21 8.45 18.83
CA TYR A 319 -6.16 7.13 19.45
C TYR A 319 -6.90 6.09 18.61
N HIS A 320 -6.19 5.03 18.26
CA HIS A 320 -6.67 3.86 17.55
C HIS A 320 -6.44 2.58 18.39
N SER A 321 -6.93 1.44 17.93
CA SER A 321 -6.57 0.15 18.49
C SER A 321 -6.77 -0.94 17.43
N ALA A 322 -5.99 -2.00 17.38
CA ALA A 322 -5.03 -2.42 18.40
C ALA A 322 -3.73 -2.94 17.79
N ALA A 323 -2.60 -2.62 18.41
CA ALA A 323 -1.29 -3.16 18.03
C ALA A 323 -0.18 -2.89 19.08
N GLU A 324 -0.41 -2.00 20.06
CA GLU A 324 0.63 -1.46 20.93
C GLU A 324 1.71 -0.68 20.13
N LEU A 325 1.29 0.32 19.34
CA LEU A 325 2.20 1.15 18.52
C LEU A 325 2.04 2.64 18.83
N LEU A 326 3.07 3.43 18.57
CA LEU A 326 3.04 4.89 18.55
C LEU A 326 3.46 5.38 17.16
N LEU A 327 2.47 5.50 16.26
CA LEU A 327 2.71 5.85 14.87
C LEU A 327 2.79 7.37 14.68
N HIS A 328 3.63 7.81 13.75
CA HIS A 328 3.63 9.18 13.24
C HIS A 328 3.74 9.23 11.72
N GLY A 329 3.34 10.36 11.13
CA GLY A 329 3.37 10.54 9.68
C GLY A 329 4.78 10.53 9.09
N VAL A 330 4.93 10.26 7.78
CA VAL A 330 3.86 10.07 6.78
C VAL A 330 3.45 8.61 6.58
N GLY A 331 2.17 8.40 6.21
CA GLY A 331 1.62 7.06 5.94
C GLY A 331 1.86 6.53 4.53
N TRP A 332 2.10 7.38 3.54
CA TRP A 332 2.09 6.97 2.11
C TRP A 332 3.47 6.58 1.56
N GLN A 333 4.55 6.74 2.33
CA GLN A 333 5.91 6.44 1.88
C GLN A 333 6.72 5.75 2.98
N ALA A 334 7.25 4.56 2.69
CA ALA A 334 8.07 3.81 3.63
C ALA A 334 9.49 4.38 3.74
N LEU A 335 10.08 4.22 4.93
CA LEU A 335 11.51 4.48 5.25
C LEU A 335 12.05 5.89 4.99
N THR A 336 11.21 6.82 4.53
CA THR A 336 11.63 8.17 4.14
C THR A 336 11.35 9.13 5.28
N ARG A 337 12.41 9.60 5.94
CA ARG A 337 12.29 10.52 7.08
C ARG A 337 11.91 11.93 6.63
N SER A 338 11.16 12.60 7.49
CA SER A 338 10.81 14.01 7.37
C SER A 338 11.49 14.86 8.45
N PRO A 339 11.67 16.18 8.24
CA PRO A 339 12.40 17.02 9.18
C PRO A 339 11.88 17.02 10.63
N ASP A 340 10.56 17.00 10.83
CA ASP A 340 9.94 17.03 12.16
C ASP A 340 9.99 15.68 12.89
N ASP A 341 10.46 14.60 12.25
CA ASP A 341 10.64 13.28 12.89
C ASP A 341 11.61 13.35 14.09
N VAL A 342 12.54 14.30 14.06
CA VAL A 342 13.43 14.63 15.20
C VAL A 342 12.65 14.94 16.49
N ILE A 343 11.43 15.47 16.37
CA ILE A 343 10.53 15.73 17.50
C ILE A 343 9.85 14.43 17.94
N HIS A 344 9.41 13.59 17.01
CA HIS A 344 8.79 12.29 17.29
C HIS A 344 9.78 11.36 18.01
N ASP A 345 11.03 11.26 17.53
CA ASP A 345 12.12 10.48 18.14
C ASP A 345 12.39 10.85 19.61
N ALA A 346 12.16 12.11 19.97
CA ALA A 346 12.29 12.60 21.34
C ALA A 346 11.02 12.37 22.16
N LEU A 347 9.85 12.67 21.60
CA LEU A 347 8.58 12.64 22.31
C LEU A 347 8.09 11.21 22.56
N LEU A 348 8.23 10.33 21.56
CA LEU A 348 7.70 8.96 21.57
C LEU A 348 8.64 7.94 22.16
N GLY A 349 9.94 8.24 22.24
CA GLY A 349 10.93 7.31 22.75
C GLY A 349 11.56 6.46 21.64
N ASP A 350 12.18 5.36 22.05
CA ASP A 350 12.63 4.28 21.18
C ASP A 350 11.99 2.96 21.64
N ILE A 351 12.27 1.86 20.95
CA ILE A 351 11.66 0.56 21.26
C ILE A 351 11.96 0.07 22.69
N ASP A 352 13.12 0.43 23.26
CA ASP A 352 13.52 0.06 24.62
C ASP A 352 12.87 0.95 25.69
N HIS A 353 12.66 2.23 25.36
CA HIS A 353 12.14 3.25 26.26
C HIS A 353 11.05 4.06 25.58
N ALA A 354 9.96 3.39 25.21
CA ALA A 354 8.80 4.04 24.61
C ALA A 354 8.03 4.90 25.63
N ALA A 355 7.45 6.01 25.15
CA ALA A 355 6.66 6.94 25.96
C ALA A 355 5.39 6.30 26.55
N VAL A 356 4.93 5.21 25.93
CA VAL A 356 3.92 4.30 26.47
C VAL A 356 4.60 2.93 26.61
N PRO A 357 4.81 2.43 27.84
CA PRO A 357 5.61 1.21 28.04
C PRO A 357 5.06 0.01 27.28
N GLY A 358 5.90 -0.70 26.53
CA GLY A 358 5.49 -1.87 25.73
C GLY A 358 4.84 -1.53 24.39
N TYR A 359 4.71 -0.25 24.03
CA TYR A 359 4.38 0.14 22.66
C TYR A 359 5.64 0.37 21.83
N THR A 360 5.55 0.21 20.52
CA THR A 360 6.66 0.48 19.59
C THR A 360 6.44 1.79 18.82
N PRO A 361 7.34 2.80 18.96
CA PRO A 361 7.33 3.99 18.10
C PRO A 361 7.86 3.68 16.71
N GLU A 362 7.13 4.07 15.67
CA GLU A 362 7.57 3.92 14.27
C GLU A 362 6.84 4.87 13.31
N LEU A 363 7.39 5.01 12.11
CA LEU A 363 6.72 5.69 11.00
C LEU A 363 5.48 4.88 10.59
N GLY A 364 4.33 5.52 10.37
CA GLY A 364 3.09 4.82 10.00
C GLY A 364 3.24 3.89 8.78
N ALA A 365 4.00 4.32 7.77
CA ALA A 365 4.28 3.52 6.57
C ALA A 365 5.15 2.28 6.82
N GLN A 366 5.88 2.20 7.95
CA GLN A 366 6.61 0.97 8.34
C GLN A 366 5.65 -0.15 8.77
N LEU A 367 4.46 0.18 9.25
CA LEU A 367 3.41 -0.80 9.53
C LEU A 367 2.76 -1.26 8.22
N TYR A 368 2.28 -0.30 7.42
CA TYR A 368 1.86 -0.43 6.03
C TYR A 368 1.55 0.93 5.41
N THR A 369 1.61 1.02 4.07
CA THR A 369 1.22 2.21 3.33
C THR A 369 -0.23 2.60 3.62
N THR A 370 -0.48 3.87 3.91
CA THR A 370 -1.82 4.47 4.02
C THR A 370 -1.89 5.76 3.23
N ASN A 371 -3.07 6.07 2.69
CA ASN A 371 -3.28 7.32 1.98
C ASN A 371 -4.69 7.88 2.28
N GLY A 372 -4.82 9.20 2.30
CA GLY A 372 -6.05 9.87 2.73
C GLY A 372 -6.35 9.73 4.23
N ASP A 373 -5.33 9.57 5.07
CA ASP A 373 -5.42 9.45 6.52
C ASP A 373 -5.51 10.81 7.24
N THR A 374 -5.96 10.79 8.50
CA THR A 374 -6.09 12.00 9.34
C THR A 374 -4.76 12.70 9.55
N ASP A 375 -3.73 11.91 9.86
CA ASP A 375 -2.41 12.36 10.30
C ASP A 375 -1.72 13.13 9.17
N GLY A 376 -1.71 12.54 7.97
CA GLY A 376 -1.21 13.17 6.75
C GLY A 376 -1.81 14.56 6.48
N LEU A 377 -3.12 14.74 6.67
CA LEU A 377 -3.74 16.06 6.52
C LEU A 377 -3.37 17.02 7.67
N ALA A 378 -3.45 16.54 8.91
CA ALA A 378 -3.22 17.37 10.10
C ALA A 378 -1.79 17.96 10.08
N ASP A 379 -0.80 17.14 9.74
CA ASP A 379 0.59 17.56 9.75
C ASP A 379 0.92 18.43 8.54
N ASN A 380 0.68 17.91 7.33
CA ASN A 380 1.20 18.52 6.11
C ASN A 380 0.37 19.71 5.63
N VAL A 381 -0.92 19.79 5.98
CA VAL A 381 -1.78 20.93 5.61
C VAL A 381 -1.99 21.89 6.78
N TYR A 382 -2.14 21.37 8.00
CA TYR A 382 -2.46 22.19 9.17
C TYR A 382 -1.29 22.45 10.13
N GLY A 383 -0.14 21.80 9.92
CA GLY A 383 1.09 22.03 10.69
C GLY A 383 1.06 21.46 12.10
N ALA A 384 0.22 20.44 12.32
CA ALA A 384 0.22 19.67 13.56
C ALA A 384 1.45 18.75 13.62
N LEU A 385 1.71 18.24 14.82
CA LEU A 385 2.46 17.00 15.02
C LEU A 385 1.45 15.95 15.45
N SER A 386 1.07 15.08 14.52
CA SER A 386 0.08 14.04 14.73
C SER A 386 0.74 12.74 15.15
N ILE A 387 0.10 12.07 16.11
CA ILE A 387 0.52 10.77 16.62
C ILE A 387 -0.72 9.88 16.70
N THR A 388 -0.58 8.65 16.22
CA THR A 388 -1.58 7.59 16.32
C THR A 388 -1.10 6.51 17.28
N PRO A 389 -1.52 6.52 18.56
CA PRO A 389 -1.36 5.39 19.44
C PRO A 389 -2.33 4.27 19.04
N GLU A 390 -1.79 3.12 18.62
CA GLU A 390 -2.55 1.89 18.45
C GLU A 390 -2.58 1.15 19.79
N MET A 391 -3.71 1.20 20.49
CA MET A 391 -3.78 0.76 21.88
C MET A 391 -3.66 -0.78 22.05
N ALA A 392 -3.63 -1.25 23.29
CA ALA A 392 -3.50 -2.68 23.60
C ALA A 392 -4.59 -3.55 22.97
N THR A 393 -4.16 -4.73 22.50
CA THR A 393 -5.04 -5.81 22.03
C THR A 393 -5.76 -6.49 23.20
N CYS A 394 -6.85 -7.22 22.92
CA CYS A 394 -7.50 -8.05 23.94
C CYS A 394 -6.51 -8.99 24.66
N ALA A 395 -5.63 -9.67 23.90
CA ALA A 395 -4.71 -10.65 24.46
C ALA A 395 -3.62 -10.02 25.34
N THR A 396 -3.20 -8.79 25.05
CA THR A 396 -2.20 -8.06 25.84
C THR A 396 -2.83 -7.47 27.10
N ALA A 397 -4.04 -6.94 27.00
CA ALA A 397 -4.84 -6.48 28.14
C ALA A 397 -5.08 -7.62 29.15
N ALA A 398 -5.55 -8.78 28.67
CA ALA A 398 -5.79 -9.98 29.48
C ALA A 398 -4.51 -10.50 30.17
N ARG A 399 -3.36 -10.50 29.47
CA ARG A 399 -2.07 -10.89 30.09
C ARG A 399 -1.59 -9.93 31.17
N SER A 400 -2.12 -8.71 31.19
CA SER A 400 -1.63 -7.69 32.09
C SER A 400 -1.93 -8.01 33.56
N ASP A 401 -2.96 -8.79 33.85
CA ASP A 401 -3.25 -9.32 35.19
C ASP A 401 -3.57 -10.83 35.14
N PRO A 402 -2.55 -11.69 35.28
CA PRO A 402 -2.76 -13.14 35.17
C PRO A 402 -3.60 -13.77 36.30
N ASN A 403 -4.03 -12.98 37.31
CA ASN A 403 -4.86 -13.46 38.41
C ASN A 403 -6.34 -13.06 38.30
N ASP A 404 -6.73 -12.39 37.21
CA ASP A 404 -8.13 -12.05 36.96
C ASP A 404 -8.86 -13.15 36.16
N GLU A 405 -10.10 -12.87 35.73
CA GLU A 405 -10.92 -13.83 34.96
C GLU A 405 -10.66 -13.80 33.45
N TRP A 406 -9.80 -12.90 32.96
CA TRP A 406 -9.57 -12.66 31.54
C TRP A 406 -8.33 -13.40 31.06
N GLU A 407 -8.55 -14.49 30.33
CA GLU A 407 -7.45 -15.25 29.72
C GLU A 407 -7.26 -14.85 28.25
N PRO A 408 -6.01 -14.79 27.74
CA PRO A 408 -5.73 -14.44 26.34
C PRO A 408 -6.38 -15.39 25.32
N GLY A 409 -6.51 -16.67 25.69
CA GLY A 409 -7.20 -17.67 24.87
C GLY A 409 -8.71 -17.42 24.73
N ASN A 410 -9.27 -16.50 25.53
CA ASN A 410 -10.68 -16.14 25.49
C ASN A 410 -11.00 -14.92 24.59
N CYS A 411 -10.00 -14.36 23.91
CA CYS A 411 -10.20 -13.26 22.95
C CYS A 411 -10.68 -13.80 21.59
N ALA A 412 -11.85 -13.39 21.10
CA ALA A 412 -12.26 -13.75 19.73
C ALA A 412 -11.57 -12.84 18.71
N SER A 413 -11.39 -11.54 19.03
CA SER A 413 -10.66 -10.57 18.21
C SER A 413 -9.70 -9.71 19.04
N ASP A 414 -8.67 -9.14 18.42
CA ASP A 414 -7.79 -8.15 19.07
C ASP A 414 -8.54 -6.85 19.44
N PHE A 415 -9.62 -6.52 18.73
CA PHE A 415 -10.48 -5.36 19.02
C PHE A 415 -11.51 -5.59 20.16
N GLU A 416 -11.58 -6.81 20.73
CA GLU A 416 -12.45 -7.13 21.86
C GLU A 416 -11.77 -6.87 23.21
N PHE A 417 -11.33 -5.63 23.45
CA PHE A 417 -10.77 -5.27 24.75
C PHE A 417 -11.74 -5.65 25.89
N PRO A 418 -11.27 -6.30 26.98
CA PRO A 418 -12.13 -6.69 28.10
C PRO A 418 -12.91 -5.52 28.72
N ASP A 419 -14.22 -5.66 28.87
CA ASP A 419 -15.07 -4.66 29.56
C ASP A 419 -14.91 -4.77 31.08
N ASP A 420 -13.73 -4.36 31.55
CA ASP A 420 -13.31 -4.43 32.94
C ASP A 420 -12.65 -3.12 33.38
N GLU A 421 -13.18 -2.53 34.46
CA GLU A 421 -12.73 -1.23 34.97
C GLU A 421 -11.24 -1.25 35.36
N LYS A 422 -10.74 -2.36 35.92
CA LYS A 422 -9.34 -2.45 36.35
C LYS A 422 -8.42 -2.48 35.15
N LEU A 423 -8.73 -3.28 34.12
CA LEU A 423 -7.94 -3.36 32.90
C LEU A 423 -7.98 -2.06 32.09
N ILE A 424 -9.15 -1.46 31.92
CA ILE A 424 -9.33 -0.18 31.22
C ILE A 424 -8.59 0.95 31.95
N SER A 425 -8.70 1.01 33.29
CA SER A 425 -7.99 2.00 34.11
C SER A 425 -6.48 1.83 34.03
N LYS A 426 -5.98 0.60 34.00
CA LYS A 426 -4.55 0.31 33.83
C LYS A 426 -4.03 0.78 32.47
N GLU A 427 -4.78 0.53 31.40
CA GLU A 427 -4.40 0.97 30.06
C GLU A 427 -4.42 2.50 29.90
N PHE A 428 -5.39 3.17 30.54
CA PHE A 428 -5.40 4.63 30.66
C PHE A 428 -4.17 5.15 31.40
N GLN A 429 -3.83 4.56 32.55
CA GLN A 429 -2.65 4.96 33.34
C GLN A 429 -1.34 4.76 32.59
N LYS A 430 -1.25 3.70 31.78
CA LYS A 430 -0.10 3.41 30.90
C LYS A 430 0.13 4.54 29.88
N ASN A 431 -0.95 5.08 29.30
CA ASN A 431 -0.92 6.14 28.28
C ASN A 431 -0.83 7.56 28.84
N LEU A 432 -1.24 7.77 30.09
CA LEU A 432 -1.35 9.11 30.70
C LEU A 432 -0.03 9.93 30.66
N PRO A 433 1.16 9.38 30.97
CA PRO A 433 2.41 10.14 30.92
C PRO A 433 2.73 10.70 29.52
N PHE A 434 2.47 9.92 28.47
CA PHE A 434 2.59 10.37 27.07
C PHE A 434 1.58 11.49 26.76
N ALA A 435 0.30 11.31 27.12
CA ALA A 435 -0.72 12.33 26.88
C ALA A 435 -0.37 13.66 27.57
N LEU A 436 0.12 13.63 28.82
CA LEU A 436 0.58 14.83 29.54
C LEU A 436 1.82 15.46 28.91
N SER A 437 2.73 14.64 28.36
CA SER A 437 3.92 15.08 27.63
C SER A 437 3.56 15.89 26.38
N VAL A 438 2.56 15.44 25.62
CA VAL A 438 1.99 16.20 24.50
C VAL A 438 1.42 17.55 24.97
N GLY A 439 0.62 17.54 26.05
CA GLY A 439 0.05 18.76 26.64
C GLY A 439 1.11 19.78 27.09
N LYS A 440 2.23 19.32 27.67
CA LYS A 440 3.37 20.17 28.07
C LYS A 440 4.13 20.73 26.87
N SER A 441 4.26 19.93 25.81
CA SER A 441 5.07 20.26 24.63
C SER A 441 4.41 21.31 23.74
N ALA A 442 3.10 21.49 23.80
CA ALA A 442 2.35 22.39 22.93
C ALA A 442 2.86 23.86 22.91
N GLN A 443 3.46 24.37 23.99
CA GLN A 443 4.03 25.73 24.01
C GLN A 443 5.27 25.89 23.13
N LYS A 444 6.06 24.82 23.03
CA LYS A 444 7.32 24.78 22.28
C LYS A 444 7.47 23.39 21.64
N PRO A 445 6.72 23.10 20.56
CA PRO A 445 6.70 21.75 19.99
C PRO A 445 8.08 21.28 19.51
N ASP A 446 8.95 22.21 19.12
CA ASP A 446 10.33 21.91 18.74
C ASP A 446 11.22 21.52 19.94
N GLU A 447 10.86 21.89 21.17
CA GLU A 447 11.51 21.47 22.43
C GLU A 447 10.56 20.58 23.26
N PRO A 448 10.23 19.36 22.79
CA PRO A 448 9.22 18.52 23.43
C PRO A 448 9.65 18.11 24.84
N VAL A 449 8.66 17.98 25.73
CA VAL A 449 8.83 17.37 27.05
C VAL A 449 8.51 15.89 26.91
N SER A 450 9.52 15.04 27.01
CA SER A 450 9.39 13.59 26.85
C SER A 450 9.10 12.87 28.18
N ALA A 451 8.18 11.90 28.16
CA ALA A 451 7.91 11.03 29.31
C ALA A 451 9.12 10.15 29.68
N VAL A 452 10.01 9.92 28.73
CA VAL A 452 11.22 9.09 28.86
C VAL A 452 12.50 9.92 28.87
N GLY A 453 12.39 11.24 29.04
CA GLY A 453 13.53 12.13 29.27
C GLY A 453 14.42 12.40 28.05
N ARG A 454 13.98 12.03 26.84
CA ARG A 454 14.69 12.34 25.59
C ARG A 454 14.49 13.80 25.16
N THR A 455 15.39 14.31 24.34
CA THR A 455 15.38 15.70 23.84
C THR A 455 15.64 15.75 22.35
N ALA A 456 14.92 16.62 21.63
CA ALA A 456 15.16 16.86 20.21
C ALA A 456 16.46 17.70 19.99
N PRO A 457 17.45 17.22 19.22
CA PRO A 457 18.67 17.96 18.93
C PRO A 457 18.39 19.23 18.12
N ASP A 458 19.27 20.23 18.23
CA ASP A 458 19.16 21.47 17.44
C ASP A 458 19.52 21.26 15.95
N PHE A 459 20.34 20.24 15.66
CA PHE A 459 20.83 19.86 14.33
C PHE A 459 20.89 18.34 14.22
N GLU A 460 20.46 17.81 13.08
CA GLU A 460 20.81 16.47 12.61
C GLU A 460 21.56 16.62 11.28
N THR A 461 22.83 16.25 11.25
CA THR A 461 23.72 16.57 10.12
C THR A 461 23.81 15.40 9.16
N ASP A 462 23.61 15.72 7.89
CA ASP A 462 23.74 14.77 6.78
C ASP A 462 25.20 14.74 6.32
N GLY A 463 25.95 13.79 6.87
CA GLY A 463 27.40 13.74 6.79
C GLY A 463 27.91 12.63 5.87
N PHE A 464 28.92 12.95 5.05
CA PHE A 464 29.59 12.00 4.16
C PHE A 464 31.11 12.13 4.22
N THR A 465 31.80 11.13 3.68
CA THR A 465 33.28 11.03 3.70
C THR A 465 33.94 11.36 2.36
N THR A 466 33.18 11.37 1.27
CA THR A 466 33.70 11.54 -0.10
C THR A 466 32.90 12.59 -0.86
N SER A 467 33.61 13.45 -1.61
CA SER A 467 33.05 14.42 -2.55
C SER A 467 33.73 14.32 -3.91
N TYR A 468 32.98 14.42 -5.01
CA TYR A 468 33.55 14.60 -6.36
C TYR A 468 33.44 16.04 -6.89
N GLY A 469 32.75 16.91 -6.15
CA GLY A 469 32.45 18.27 -6.60
C GLY A 469 33.52 19.29 -6.24
N SER A 470 33.97 20.07 -7.22
CA SER A 470 34.65 21.36 -6.95
C SER A 470 33.73 22.38 -6.24
N SER A 471 32.42 22.12 -6.32
CA SER A 471 31.32 22.76 -5.62
C SER A 471 30.51 21.65 -4.95
N GLN A 472 30.46 21.65 -3.62
CA GLN A 472 29.77 20.61 -2.85
C GLN A 472 28.62 21.21 -2.06
N GLN A 473 27.44 20.60 -2.16
CA GLN A 473 26.32 20.91 -1.28
C GLN A 473 26.43 20.08 -0.01
N VAL A 474 26.14 20.66 1.14
CA VAL A 474 26.10 19.98 2.44
C VAL A 474 24.79 20.31 3.12
N ALA A 475 24.23 19.37 3.86
CA ALA A 475 22.89 19.48 4.44
C ALA A 475 22.88 19.20 5.94
N SER A 476 21.86 19.73 6.60
CA SER A 476 21.49 19.36 7.96
C SER A 476 20.01 19.67 8.16
N VAL A 477 19.28 18.79 8.84
CA VAL A 477 17.97 19.10 9.40
C VAL A 477 18.19 20.02 10.61
N ILE A 478 17.67 21.24 10.54
CA ILE A 478 17.88 22.28 11.56
C ILE A 478 16.55 22.78 12.09
N ARG A 479 16.47 22.91 13.41
CA ARG A 479 15.37 23.55 14.13
C ARG A 479 15.12 24.95 13.57
N ARG A 480 13.91 25.24 13.10
CA ARG A 480 13.54 26.53 12.49
C ARG A 480 13.64 27.70 13.46
N SER A 481 13.34 27.49 14.74
CA SER A 481 13.38 28.56 15.76
C SER A 481 14.79 29.11 16.06
N LEU A 482 15.87 28.43 15.63
CA LEU A 482 17.23 28.99 15.76
C LEU A 482 17.41 30.23 14.89
N GLY A 483 17.94 31.32 15.45
CA GLY A 483 18.36 32.49 14.67
C GLY A 483 19.72 32.26 14.01
N HIS A 484 20.05 33.07 12.98
CA HIS A 484 21.39 33.13 12.39
C HIS A 484 22.01 31.76 12.05
N LYS A 485 21.32 30.96 11.23
CA LYS A 485 21.81 29.67 10.78
C LYS A 485 22.93 29.89 9.76
N GLU A 486 24.09 29.31 9.99
CA GLU A 486 25.26 29.47 9.13
C GLU A 486 25.97 28.13 8.95
N LEU A 487 26.50 27.89 7.75
CA LEU A 487 27.43 26.81 7.44
C LEU A 487 28.85 27.28 7.79
N LYS A 488 29.60 26.45 8.49
CA LYS A 488 31.03 26.65 8.77
C LYS A 488 31.83 25.52 8.17
N TYR A 489 33.01 25.84 7.64
CA TYR A 489 33.91 24.82 7.12
C TYR A 489 35.38 25.24 7.19
N ARG A 490 36.27 24.24 7.16
CA ARG A 490 37.73 24.41 7.00
C ARG A 490 38.23 23.48 5.91
N VAL A 491 39.13 24.00 5.08
CA VAL A 491 39.84 23.20 4.08
C VAL A 491 41.28 22.99 4.56
N ASN A 492 41.71 21.73 4.65
CA ASN A 492 43.05 21.31 5.05
C ASN A 492 43.52 21.93 6.39
N GLY A 493 42.63 22.01 7.38
CA GLY A 493 42.92 22.60 8.69
C GLY A 493 43.17 24.12 8.66
N GLY A 494 42.85 24.79 7.56
CA GLY A 494 43.00 26.24 7.40
C GLY A 494 41.99 27.06 8.20
N ARG A 495 41.86 28.35 7.86
CA ARG A 495 40.93 29.28 8.51
C ARG A 495 39.47 28.81 8.32
N THR A 496 38.68 28.89 9.40
CA THR A 496 37.23 28.72 9.34
C THR A 496 36.60 29.74 8.40
N ARG A 497 35.83 29.25 7.44
CA ARG A 497 34.99 30.03 6.54
C ARG A 497 33.53 29.91 6.95
N THR A 498 32.70 30.81 6.46
CA THR A 498 31.29 30.90 6.81
C THR A 498 30.50 31.19 5.55
N GLU A 499 29.42 30.45 5.35
CA GLU A 499 28.48 30.62 4.24
C GLU A 499 27.06 30.62 4.79
N ASP A 500 26.15 31.25 4.05
CA ASP A 500 24.73 31.18 4.33
C ASP A 500 24.19 29.78 3.99
N VAL A 501 23.17 29.36 4.74
CA VAL A 501 22.37 28.17 4.42
C VAL A 501 20.99 28.58 3.93
N ARG A 502 20.39 27.74 3.09
CA ARG A 502 19.04 27.92 2.57
C ARG A 502 18.22 26.67 2.83
N GLU A 503 16.97 26.89 3.18
CA GLU A 503 16.00 25.81 3.32
C GLU A 503 15.79 25.09 1.98
N TRP A 504 15.95 23.77 1.99
CA TRP A 504 15.58 22.91 0.87
C TRP A 504 14.07 22.77 0.83
N ARG A 505 13.52 22.72 -0.39
CA ARG A 505 12.06 22.75 -0.63
C ARG A 505 11.48 21.37 -0.92
N GLY A 506 12.23 20.31 -0.62
CA GLY A 506 11.94 18.96 -1.11
C GLY A 506 12.38 18.77 -2.56
N GLY A 507 12.24 17.53 -3.01
CA GLY A 507 12.43 17.11 -4.40
C GLY A 507 11.10 16.92 -5.12
N GLU A 508 11.10 16.09 -6.15
CA GLU A 508 9.92 15.83 -6.98
C GLU A 508 8.82 15.04 -6.27
N ARG A 509 9.18 14.24 -5.26
CA ARG A 509 8.27 13.28 -4.61
C ARG A 509 8.14 13.47 -3.12
N PHE A 510 9.25 13.76 -2.43
CA PHE A 510 9.30 13.92 -0.97
C PHE A 510 10.22 15.08 -0.53
N GLY A 511 10.07 15.46 0.73
CA GLY A 511 10.90 16.44 1.45
C GLY A 511 10.19 17.76 1.70
N ASP A 512 8.92 17.89 1.28
CA ASP A 512 8.04 19.01 1.64
C ASP A 512 7.02 18.65 2.73
N GLU A 513 7.07 17.40 3.22
CA GLU A 513 6.28 16.88 4.32
C GLU A 513 6.88 17.17 5.70
N ASN A 514 6.04 17.22 6.73
CA ASN A 514 6.41 17.27 8.16
C ASN A 514 7.62 18.20 8.43
N ASN A 515 7.52 19.46 7.99
CA ASN A 515 8.63 20.42 7.98
C ASN A 515 8.25 21.76 8.64
N VAL A 516 7.40 21.74 9.67
CA VAL A 516 6.83 22.93 10.30
C VAL A 516 7.77 23.51 11.36
N TYR A 517 8.48 22.65 12.09
CA TYR A 517 9.33 23.03 13.23
C TYR A 517 10.82 22.85 12.93
N TYR A 518 11.15 21.90 12.08
CA TYR A 518 12.46 21.64 11.49
C TYR A 518 12.36 21.76 9.97
N ALA A 519 13.51 21.96 9.33
CA ALA A 519 13.65 21.83 7.90
C ALA A 519 15.07 21.44 7.56
N GLU A 520 15.25 20.82 6.40
CA GLU A 520 16.58 20.63 5.87
C GLU A 520 17.14 21.96 5.33
N TYR A 521 18.32 22.34 5.81
CA TYR A 521 19.05 23.51 5.35
C TYR A 521 20.32 23.06 4.64
N ARG A 522 20.54 23.62 3.47
CA ARG A 522 21.69 23.31 2.63
C ARG A 522 22.58 24.52 2.44
N GLY A 523 23.88 24.30 2.52
CA GLY A 523 24.91 25.27 2.18
C GLY A 523 25.81 24.74 1.07
N LYS A 524 26.57 25.64 0.43
CA LYS A 524 27.41 25.30 -0.72
C LYS A 524 28.86 25.69 -0.43
N ILE A 525 29.77 24.75 -0.60
CA ILE A 525 31.21 24.94 -0.46
C ILE A 525 31.84 24.95 -1.86
N GLU A 526 32.40 26.09 -2.27
CA GLU A 526 32.97 26.28 -3.61
C GLU A 526 34.51 26.28 -3.63
N ARG A 527 35.06 26.07 -4.83
CA ARG A 527 36.50 26.18 -5.15
C ARG A 527 37.37 25.18 -4.40
N GLN A 528 36.83 24.00 -4.17
CA GLN A 528 37.56 22.87 -3.62
C GLN A 528 38.34 22.15 -4.72
N ARG A 529 39.40 21.44 -4.35
CA ARG A 529 40.28 20.73 -5.28
C ARG A 529 40.45 19.27 -4.87
N PRO A 530 40.69 18.36 -5.82
CA PRO A 530 41.08 17.00 -5.49
C PRO A 530 42.23 16.95 -4.48
N GLY A 531 42.08 16.12 -3.45
CA GLY A 531 42.99 15.99 -2.31
C GLY A 531 42.65 16.87 -1.11
N ASP A 532 41.75 17.85 -1.25
CA ASP A 532 41.30 18.66 -0.12
C ASP A 532 40.53 17.80 0.91
N LYS A 533 40.87 17.97 2.19
CA LYS A 533 40.08 17.50 3.33
C LYS A 533 39.25 18.64 3.89
N VAL A 534 37.94 18.48 3.89
CA VAL A 534 37.00 19.55 4.26
C VAL A 534 36.19 19.16 5.48
N GLU A 535 36.45 19.85 6.59
CA GLU A 535 35.71 19.76 7.84
C GLU A 535 34.50 20.69 7.77
N VAL A 536 33.30 20.21 8.12
CA VAL A 536 32.02 20.90 7.99
C VAL A 536 31.21 20.82 9.27
N TRP A 537 30.57 21.92 9.65
CA TRP A 537 29.56 21.97 10.71
C TRP A 537 28.59 23.14 10.53
N PHE A 538 27.44 23.07 11.19
CA PHE A 538 26.41 24.10 11.16
C PHE A 538 26.36 24.82 12.50
N THR A 539 26.03 26.10 12.48
CA THR A 539 25.90 26.93 13.68
C THR A 539 24.58 27.70 13.67
N GLY A 540 24.10 28.06 14.86
CA GLY A 540 22.89 28.84 15.04
C GLY A 540 22.82 29.50 16.43
N LYS A 541 21.81 30.35 16.64
CA LYS A 541 21.54 31.01 17.91
C LYS A 541 20.24 30.50 18.53
N LYS A 542 20.36 29.92 19.73
CA LYS A 542 19.24 29.55 20.59
C LYS A 542 19.08 30.61 21.68
N GLY A 543 18.18 31.57 21.44
CA GLY A 543 18.13 32.80 22.23
C GLY A 543 19.45 33.57 22.13
N HIS A 544 20.17 33.70 23.25
CA HIS A 544 21.50 34.36 23.29
C HIS A 544 22.68 33.37 23.21
N LYS A 545 22.42 32.05 23.22
CA LYS A 545 23.46 31.02 23.21
C LYS A 545 23.78 30.61 21.77
N ASN A 546 25.07 30.51 21.45
CA ASN A 546 25.52 29.87 20.21
C ASN A 546 25.47 28.34 20.37
N VAL A 547 24.93 27.66 19.37
CA VAL A 547 24.86 26.20 19.28
C VAL A 547 25.46 25.76 17.95
N GLU A 548 26.02 24.55 17.91
CA GLU A 548 26.62 23.99 16.71
C GLU A 548 26.31 22.50 16.57
N SER A 549 26.34 22.01 15.33
CA SER A 549 26.14 20.61 14.99
C SER A 549 27.39 19.77 15.29
N LYS A 550 27.28 18.44 15.20
CA LYS A 550 28.46 17.58 15.07
C LYS A 550 29.21 17.95 13.80
N HIS A 551 30.53 17.84 13.86
CA HIS A 551 31.40 18.05 12.70
C HIS A 551 31.49 16.75 11.90
N PHE A 552 31.54 16.85 10.58
CA PHE A 552 31.94 15.75 9.70
C PHE A 552 33.05 16.22 8.76
N THR A 553 33.76 15.27 8.16
CA THR A 553 34.84 15.58 7.22
C THR A 553 34.75 14.70 6.00
N TYR A 554 34.86 15.31 4.82
CA TYR A 554 35.02 14.58 3.57
C TYR A 554 36.34 14.90 2.88
N THR A 555 36.74 13.98 2.00
CA THR A 555 37.86 14.18 1.08
C THR A 555 37.33 14.40 -0.33
N VAL A 556 37.82 15.44 -0.99
CA VAL A 556 37.51 15.71 -2.40
C VAL A 556 38.35 14.79 -3.28
N ARG A 557 37.71 13.89 -4.02
CA ARG A 557 38.34 13.00 -4.99
C ARG A 557 38.32 13.63 -6.38
N ASP A 558 39.28 13.23 -7.23
CA ASP A 558 39.25 13.63 -8.64
C ASP A 558 38.17 12.81 -9.38
N GLN A 559 37.17 13.51 -9.92
CA GLN A 559 36.16 12.88 -10.76
C GLN A 559 36.74 12.38 -12.09
N ASN A 560 37.95 12.79 -12.47
CA ASN A 560 38.62 12.43 -13.73
C ASN A 560 37.76 12.75 -14.97
N LYS A 561 36.93 13.80 -14.86
CA LYS A 561 35.93 14.20 -15.86
C LYS A 561 34.89 13.12 -16.18
N ALA A 562 34.71 12.13 -15.30
CA ALA A 562 33.63 11.16 -15.39
C ALA A 562 32.27 11.86 -15.31
N ASP A 563 31.32 11.42 -16.13
CA ASP A 563 29.94 11.91 -16.14
C ASP A 563 28.94 10.80 -15.82
N VAL A 564 29.37 9.54 -15.76
CA VAL A 564 28.55 8.39 -15.34
C VAL A 564 29.24 7.68 -14.18
N LEU A 565 28.49 7.44 -13.10
CA LEU A 565 28.93 6.58 -12.00
C LEU A 565 28.44 5.16 -12.25
N ILE A 566 29.29 4.16 -12.03
CA ILE A 566 28.93 2.75 -12.04
C ILE A 566 28.99 2.25 -10.61
N ILE A 567 27.84 1.91 -10.04
CA ILE A 567 27.73 1.23 -8.75
C ILE A 567 27.84 -0.26 -9.03
N ALA A 568 28.97 -0.85 -8.64
CA ALA A 568 29.21 -2.28 -8.67
C ALA A 568 28.68 -2.89 -7.38
N ASP A 569 27.45 -3.40 -7.45
CA ASP A 569 26.75 -4.07 -6.35
C ASP A 569 27.01 -5.58 -6.41
N GLU A 570 28.30 -5.93 -6.50
CA GLU A 570 28.80 -7.31 -6.44
C GLU A 570 29.39 -7.53 -5.04
N ASP A 571 28.60 -8.17 -4.18
CA ASP A 571 28.88 -8.42 -2.75
C ASP A 571 29.76 -9.65 -2.59
N TYR A 572 31.01 -9.52 -3.01
CA TYR A 572 31.99 -10.60 -2.95
C TYR A 572 32.49 -10.92 -1.54
N THR A 573 32.12 -10.11 -0.56
CA THR A 573 32.33 -10.38 0.87
C THR A 573 31.13 -11.02 1.57
N GLY A 574 29.94 -10.92 0.96
CA GLY A 574 28.70 -11.51 1.42
C GLY A 574 28.52 -12.99 1.09
N VAL A 575 27.27 -13.43 1.15
CA VAL A 575 26.90 -14.86 1.03
C VAL A 575 26.06 -15.19 -0.20
N ASN A 576 25.63 -14.20 -0.99
CA ASN A 576 24.63 -14.39 -2.04
C ASN A 576 24.96 -13.72 -3.40
N PRO A 577 25.69 -14.45 -4.28
CA PRO A 577 26.14 -15.83 -4.13
C PRO A 577 27.41 -15.94 -3.29
N THR A 578 27.79 -17.16 -2.91
CA THR A 578 29.11 -17.39 -2.32
C THR A 578 30.18 -17.26 -3.42
N TYR A 579 31.05 -16.26 -3.30
CA TYR A 579 32.15 -16.05 -4.24
C TYR A 579 33.33 -16.99 -3.97
N PRO A 580 34.16 -17.31 -4.99
CA PRO A 580 35.38 -18.08 -4.78
C PRO A 580 36.31 -17.40 -3.76
N ALA A 581 36.93 -18.21 -2.90
CA ALA A 581 37.85 -17.71 -1.88
C ALA A 581 38.97 -16.85 -2.50
N GLY A 582 39.22 -15.67 -1.92
CA GLY A 582 40.22 -14.71 -2.40
C GLY A 582 39.70 -13.69 -3.42
N THR A 583 38.40 -13.73 -3.78
CA THR A 583 37.75 -12.64 -4.52
C THR A 583 37.79 -11.37 -3.69
N ASN A 584 38.30 -10.27 -4.27
CA ASN A 584 38.54 -9.00 -3.58
C ASN A 584 38.24 -7.77 -4.46
N GLN A 585 37.46 -7.98 -5.51
CA GLN A 585 37.06 -6.98 -6.48
C GLN A 585 35.83 -7.50 -7.26
N PRO A 586 34.96 -6.59 -7.73
CA PRO A 586 33.82 -6.94 -8.58
C PRO A 586 34.29 -7.57 -9.90
N ARG A 587 33.56 -8.55 -10.41
CA ARG A 587 33.90 -9.30 -11.62
C ARG A 587 33.64 -8.49 -12.88
N TYR A 588 32.52 -7.76 -12.94
CA TYR A 588 32.03 -7.14 -14.18
C TYR A 588 32.29 -5.62 -14.24
N ALA A 589 32.79 -5.00 -13.17
CA ALA A 589 32.91 -3.55 -13.10
C ALA A 589 33.73 -2.94 -14.26
N GLN A 590 34.83 -3.59 -14.66
CA GLN A 590 35.64 -3.14 -15.79
C GLN A 590 34.89 -3.27 -17.12
N GLN A 591 34.10 -4.32 -17.30
CA GLN A 591 33.25 -4.51 -18.48
C GLN A 591 32.21 -3.39 -18.58
N TYR A 592 31.49 -3.09 -17.50
CA TYR A 592 30.54 -1.97 -17.47
C TYR A 592 31.23 -0.63 -17.77
N ALA A 593 32.41 -0.39 -17.20
CA ALA A 593 33.19 0.81 -17.50
C ALA A 593 33.52 0.92 -19.00
N ASP A 594 33.92 -0.17 -19.64
CA ASP A 594 34.25 -0.14 -21.07
C ASP A 594 33.00 0.01 -21.96
N LEU A 595 31.84 -0.51 -21.54
CA LEU A 595 30.55 -0.28 -22.21
C LEU A 595 30.12 1.19 -22.12
N VAL A 596 30.24 1.82 -20.96
CA VAL A 596 29.96 3.26 -20.77
C VAL A 596 30.89 4.12 -21.64
N LYS A 597 32.18 3.79 -21.71
CA LYS A 597 33.12 4.45 -22.65
C LYS A 597 32.71 4.26 -24.11
N ALA A 598 32.27 3.06 -24.48
CA ALA A 598 31.83 2.75 -25.82
C ALA A 598 30.53 3.49 -26.21
N ALA A 599 29.72 3.84 -25.21
CA ALA A 599 28.56 4.73 -25.29
C ALA A 599 28.94 6.23 -25.28
N LYS A 600 30.24 6.58 -25.34
CA LYS A 600 30.76 7.96 -25.39
C LYS A 600 30.65 8.77 -24.10
N HIS A 601 30.42 8.10 -22.98
CA HIS A 601 30.50 8.66 -21.65
C HIS A 601 31.82 8.30 -20.96
N ARG A 602 32.12 8.93 -19.84
CA ARG A 602 33.30 8.68 -19.02
C ARG A 602 32.86 8.06 -17.69
N PRO A 603 33.20 6.78 -17.45
CA PRO A 603 32.79 6.09 -16.24
C PRO A 603 33.70 6.42 -15.05
N LEU A 604 33.13 6.32 -13.86
CA LEU A 604 33.83 6.07 -12.61
C LEU A 604 33.19 4.87 -11.93
N VAL A 605 33.99 3.90 -11.49
CA VAL A 605 33.49 2.72 -10.75
C VAL A 605 33.49 3.00 -9.26
N TRP A 606 32.39 2.65 -8.60
CA TRP A 606 32.21 2.64 -7.16
C TRP A 606 31.89 1.22 -6.73
N ASP A 607 32.80 0.60 -6.00
CA ASP A 607 32.68 -0.77 -5.49
C ASP A 607 32.07 -0.71 -4.10
N ILE A 608 30.83 -1.18 -3.93
CA ILE A 608 30.11 -0.98 -2.66
C ILE A 608 30.75 -1.74 -1.49
N ASP A 609 31.37 -2.90 -1.75
CA ASP A 609 32.00 -3.73 -0.71
C ASP A 609 33.26 -3.07 -0.18
N LYS A 610 33.95 -2.32 -1.04
CA LYS A 610 35.20 -1.64 -0.71
C LYS A 610 35.01 -0.19 -0.27
N ASP A 611 34.19 0.57 -0.98
CA ASP A 611 34.01 2.02 -0.80
C ASP A 611 32.77 2.36 0.06
N GLY A 612 31.90 1.39 0.36
CA GLY A 612 30.64 1.58 1.07
C GLY A 612 29.53 2.15 0.17
N VAL A 613 28.47 2.68 0.77
CA VAL A 613 27.36 3.27 0.00
C VAL A 613 27.74 4.67 -0.54
N PRO A 614 27.54 4.93 -1.85
CA PRO A 614 27.76 6.27 -2.40
C PRO A 614 26.65 7.22 -1.92
N HIS A 615 27.01 8.26 -1.18
CA HIS A 615 26.05 9.27 -0.69
C HIS A 615 25.47 10.11 -1.84
N ASP A 616 24.18 10.43 -1.76
CA ASP A 616 23.44 11.19 -2.78
C ASP A 616 24.04 12.58 -3.05
N LEU A 617 24.28 13.41 -2.03
CA LEU A 617 24.90 14.73 -2.16
C LEU A 617 26.42 14.66 -2.41
N GLY A 618 27.12 13.80 -1.66
CA GLY A 618 28.58 13.71 -1.73
C GLY A 618 29.09 13.10 -3.03
N VAL A 619 28.40 12.09 -3.54
CA VAL A 619 28.85 11.26 -4.67
C VAL A 619 27.88 11.35 -5.85
N LEU A 620 26.64 10.86 -5.71
CA LEU A 620 25.74 10.60 -6.85
C LEU A 620 25.42 11.88 -7.64
N LYS A 621 25.13 12.98 -6.95
CA LYS A 621 24.75 14.29 -7.52
C LYS A 621 25.76 14.90 -8.48
N HIS A 622 27.02 14.45 -8.47
CA HIS A 622 28.07 14.97 -9.35
C HIS A 622 28.08 14.31 -10.73
N PHE A 623 27.29 13.26 -10.94
CA PHE A 623 27.22 12.52 -12.19
C PHE A 623 25.91 12.83 -12.91
N LYS A 624 25.92 12.74 -14.24
CA LYS A 624 24.72 12.92 -15.08
C LYS A 624 23.80 11.72 -15.02
N ALA A 625 24.36 10.52 -14.85
CA ALA A 625 23.63 9.29 -14.67
C ALA A 625 24.41 8.29 -13.81
N VAL A 626 23.68 7.33 -13.26
CA VAL A 626 24.19 6.21 -12.47
C VAL A 626 23.82 4.91 -13.17
N VAL A 627 24.76 3.98 -13.26
CA VAL A 627 24.53 2.58 -13.66
C VAL A 627 24.70 1.72 -12.42
N TRP A 628 23.62 1.13 -11.92
CA TRP A 628 23.64 0.22 -10.78
C TRP A 628 23.39 -1.20 -11.28
N TYR A 629 24.39 -2.07 -11.14
CA TYR A 629 24.28 -3.46 -11.59
C TYR A 629 24.61 -4.44 -10.47
N LEU A 630 23.88 -5.57 -10.45
CA LEU A 630 24.04 -6.65 -9.46
C LEU A 630 25.13 -7.66 -9.87
N GLY A 631 25.30 -7.90 -11.18
CA GLY A 631 26.24 -8.90 -11.68
C GLY A 631 25.80 -10.32 -11.31
N ASP A 632 26.63 -11.06 -10.58
CA ASP A 632 26.27 -12.40 -10.09
C ASP A 632 25.40 -12.35 -8.83
N ASN A 633 25.25 -11.18 -8.17
CA ASN A 633 24.47 -11.05 -6.94
C ASN A 633 22.99 -11.30 -7.15
N ARG A 634 22.39 -11.98 -6.17
CA ARG A 634 20.94 -11.99 -6.00
C ARG A 634 20.47 -10.84 -5.11
N LEU A 635 21.11 -10.73 -3.95
CA LEU A 635 20.88 -9.77 -2.88
C LEU A 635 22.23 -9.44 -2.23
N THR A 636 22.37 -8.21 -1.76
CA THR A 636 23.51 -7.81 -0.93
C THR A 636 23.23 -8.20 0.52
N GLN A 637 24.01 -9.13 1.06
CA GLN A 637 23.74 -9.87 2.30
C GLN A 637 24.98 -10.11 3.14
N ASP A 638 24.86 -9.90 4.46
CA ASP A 638 25.89 -10.25 5.43
C ASP A 638 25.68 -11.65 6.01
N ALA A 639 26.76 -12.42 6.12
CA ALA A 639 26.74 -13.80 6.63
C ALA A 639 26.23 -13.93 8.08
N ALA A 640 26.32 -12.85 8.86
CA ALA A 640 25.93 -12.86 10.28
C ALA A 640 24.40 -12.92 10.47
N ASP A 641 23.65 -12.48 9.45
CA ASP A 641 22.22 -12.16 9.57
C ASP A 641 21.33 -13.04 8.68
N ASP A 642 21.92 -13.91 7.86
CA ASP A 642 21.23 -14.93 7.06
C ASP A 642 21.29 -16.31 7.72
N PRO A 643 20.19 -17.10 7.76
CA PRO A 643 18.86 -16.81 7.22
C PRO A 643 17.94 -16.10 8.22
N VAL A 644 16.87 -15.48 7.70
CA VAL A 644 15.77 -14.96 8.53
C VAL A 644 15.06 -16.12 9.21
N LYS A 645 14.91 -16.04 10.53
CA LYS A 645 14.31 -17.12 11.31
C LYS A 645 12.81 -16.89 11.43
N THR A 646 12.02 -17.88 11.04
CA THR A 646 10.55 -17.81 11.13
C THR A 646 10.00 -19.08 11.77
N TYR A 647 8.75 -19.05 12.22
CA TYR A 647 8.07 -20.24 12.70
C TYR A 647 7.75 -21.27 11.61
N LEU A 648 7.89 -20.91 10.32
CA LEU A 648 7.84 -21.80 9.16
C LEU A 648 9.20 -22.44 8.84
N GLY A 649 10.27 -22.05 9.54
CA GLY A 649 11.64 -22.45 9.27
C GLY A 649 12.52 -21.30 8.80
N ASP A 650 13.78 -21.61 8.54
CA ASP A 650 14.77 -20.65 8.05
C ASP A 650 14.41 -20.22 6.63
N GLN A 651 14.37 -18.90 6.40
CA GLN A 651 14.09 -18.28 5.11
C GLN A 651 15.39 -17.66 4.58
N PRO A 652 16.16 -18.40 3.75
CA PRO A 652 17.28 -17.79 3.03
C PRO A 652 16.77 -16.74 2.05
N ASP A 653 17.66 -15.88 1.56
CA ASP A 653 17.35 -14.82 0.58
C ASP A 653 16.23 -13.86 1.06
N SER A 654 16.08 -13.72 2.38
CA SER A 654 15.07 -12.85 3.00
C SER A 654 15.67 -11.75 3.88
N GLN A 655 16.96 -11.79 4.16
CA GLN A 655 17.67 -10.72 4.85
C GLN A 655 18.46 -9.90 3.82
N VAL A 656 18.64 -8.61 4.01
CA VAL A 656 19.62 -7.80 3.29
C VAL A 656 20.54 -7.11 4.29
N ALA A 657 21.75 -6.77 3.85
CA ALA A 657 22.67 -5.96 4.63
C ALA A 657 22.17 -4.51 4.76
N ASP A 658 22.56 -3.82 5.83
CA ASP A 658 22.24 -2.39 6.01
C ASP A 658 22.66 -1.52 4.81
N ARG A 659 23.78 -1.89 4.15
CA ARG A 659 24.29 -1.20 2.96
C ARG A 659 23.32 -1.26 1.77
N GLU A 660 22.50 -2.31 1.66
CA GLU A 660 21.48 -2.41 0.61
C GLU A 660 20.35 -1.40 0.84
N LYS A 661 19.83 -1.35 2.07
CA LYS A 661 18.82 -0.38 2.48
C LYS A 661 19.35 1.06 2.32
N ASP A 662 20.57 1.34 2.76
CA ASP A 662 21.20 2.65 2.62
C ASP A 662 21.45 3.02 1.14
N LEU A 663 21.85 2.05 0.31
CA LEU A 663 22.03 2.25 -1.13
C LEU A 663 20.71 2.63 -1.81
N LEU A 664 19.64 1.89 -1.53
CA LEU A 664 18.29 2.19 -2.02
C LEU A 664 17.86 3.60 -1.62
N LEU A 665 18.03 4.00 -0.35
CA LEU A 665 17.66 5.33 0.14
C LEU A 665 18.51 6.46 -0.49
N SER A 666 19.80 6.21 -0.70
CA SER A 666 20.69 7.18 -1.37
C SER A 666 20.30 7.37 -2.83
N VAL A 667 20.06 6.28 -3.57
CA VAL A 667 19.60 6.34 -4.97
C VAL A 667 18.21 6.96 -5.06
N ARG A 668 17.30 6.65 -4.13
CA ARG A 668 15.98 7.28 -4.01
C ARG A 668 16.09 8.80 -3.86
N SER A 669 16.98 9.29 -3.00
CA SER A 669 17.21 10.72 -2.79
C SER A 669 17.82 11.39 -4.02
N TYR A 670 18.74 10.72 -4.70
CA TYR A 670 19.29 11.16 -5.97
C TYR A 670 18.22 11.28 -7.07
N LEU A 671 17.32 10.28 -7.21
CA LEU A 671 16.20 10.31 -8.15
C LEU A 671 15.18 11.41 -7.80
N ASN A 672 14.92 11.64 -6.51
CA ASN A 672 14.03 12.71 -6.04
C ASN A 672 14.53 14.12 -6.43
N GLU A 673 15.82 14.28 -6.73
CA GLU A 673 16.41 15.52 -7.24
C GLU A 673 16.65 15.51 -8.77
N GLY A 674 15.95 14.64 -9.50
CA GLY A 674 16.03 14.54 -10.97
C GLY A 674 17.22 13.72 -11.49
N GLY A 675 17.84 12.92 -10.60
CA GLY A 675 18.86 11.96 -10.96
C GLY A 675 18.38 10.94 -12.01
N LYS A 676 19.34 10.31 -12.67
CA LYS A 676 19.11 9.37 -13.78
C LYS A 676 19.75 8.02 -13.49
N LEU A 677 19.00 6.93 -13.66
CA LEU A 677 19.42 5.58 -13.24
C LEU A 677 19.18 4.54 -14.34
N LEU A 678 20.22 3.77 -14.68
CA LEU A 678 20.09 2.45 -15.28
C LEU A 678 20.31 1.40 -14.19
N HIS A 679 19.31 0.56 -13.91
CA HIS A 679 19.42 -0.56 -13.00
C HIS A 679 19.31 -1.89 -13.76
N ALA A 680 20.28 -2.78 -13.61
CA ALA A 680 20.35 -4.02 -14.38
C ALA A 680 20.84 -5.21 -13.55
N GLY A 681 20.20 -6.36 -13.74
CA GLY A 681 20.56 -7.61 -13.09
C GLY A 681 19.46 -8.64 -13.24
N GLU A 682 19.81 -9.92 -13.13
CA GLU A 682 18.83 -11.00 -13.23
C GLU A 682 17.72 -10.91 -12.17
N THR A 683 18.10 -10.52 -10.95
CA THR A 683 17.25 -10.54 -9.77
C THR A 683 16.84 -9.15 -9.31
N THR A 684 16.99 -8.11 -10.14
CA THR A 684 16.48 -6.77 -9.79
C THR A 684 14.99 -6.85 -9.48
N GLY A 685 14.57 -6.22 -8.38
CA GLY A 685 13.20 -6.27 -7.86
C GLY A 685 12.85 -7.58 -7.13
N TYR A 686 13.83 -8.44 -6.84
CA TYR A 686 13.60 -9.62 -6.02
C TYR A 686 13.25 -9.24 -4.58
N TYR A 687 12.23 -9.88 -4.03
CA TYR A 687 11.62 -9.46 -2.76
C TYR A 687 11.42 -10.62 -1.77
N GLY A 688 12.20 -11.68 -1.93
CA GLY A 688 12.21 -12.81 -0.99
C GLY A 688 11.05 -13.82 -1.17
N PRO A 689 11.19 -15.03 -0.61
CA PRO A 689 10.18 -16.10 -0.68
C PRO A 689 8.92 -15.83 0.16
N VAL A 690 8.99 -14.95 1.16
CA VAL A 690 7.89 -14.65 2.09
C VAL A 690 7.10 -13.38 1.73
N SER A 691 7.38 -12.78 0.57
CA SER A 691 6.69 -11.58 0.07
C SER A 691 5.17 -11.72 0.00
N ARG A 692 4.68 -12.96 -0.18
CA ARG A 692 3.26 -13.27 -0.31
C ARG A 692 2.57 -13.62 1.01
N LEU A 693 3.22 -13.44 2.16
CA LEU A 693 2.69 -13.78 3.49
C LEU A 693 2.30 -12.53 4.31
N ASN A 694 1.15 -11.92 3.98
CA ASN A 694 0.57 -10.77 4.69
C ASN A 694 1.52 -9.56 4.79
N GLY A 695 2.10 -9.17 3.65
CA GLY A 695 3.01 -8.02 3.56
C GLY A 695 4.44 -8.27 4.05
N GLY A 696 4.88 -9.54 4.14
CA GLY A 696 6.28 -9.89 4.33
C GLY A 696 7.16 -9.53 3.13
N GLY A 697 8.45 -9.84 3.19
CA GLY A 697 9.38 -9.57 2.09
C GLY A 697 10.83 -9.84 2.45
N ILE A 698 11.70 -8.88 2.13
CA ILE A 698 13.09 -8.85 2.58
C ILE A 698 13.27 -7.87 3.76
N TYR A 699 14.13 -8.23 4.72
CA TYR A 699 14.31 -7.53 5.99
C TYR A 699 15.73 -7.02 6.16
N TYR A 700 15.90 -5.94 6.92
CA TYR A 700 17.23 -5.40 7.26
C TYR A 700 17.51 -5.39 8.77
N GLY A 701 16.91 -6.34 9.50
CA GLY A 701 17.18 -6.57 10.93
C GLY A 701 15.92 -6.63 11.79
N LEU A 702 16.11 -6.79 13.10
CA LEU A 702 15.02 -6.77 14.08
C LEU A 702 14.49 -5.35 14.27
N LYS A 703 13.17 -5.17 14.38
CA LYS A 703 12.55 -3.85 14.60
C LYS A 703 13.15 -3.15 15.82
N GLY A 704 13.60 -1.91 15.63
CA GLY A 704 14.31 -1.10 16.63
C GLY A 704 15.71 -1.60 17.07
N HIS A 705 16.18 -2.72 16.53
CA HIS A 705 17.52 -3.30 16.75
C HIS A 705 18.09 -3.87 15.44
N PRO A 706 18.34 -3.03 14.42
CA PRO A 706 18.79 -3.50 13.10
C PRO A 706 20.12 -4.28 13.17
N GLU A 707 20.92 -4.07 14.22
CA GLU A 707 22.15 -4.81 14.47
C GLU A 707 21.93 -6.28 14.90
N LYS A 708 20.68 -6.68 15.12
CA LYS A 708 20.30 -8.04 15.50
C LYS A 708 19.61 -8.74 14.32
N PRO A 709 19.87 -10.04 14.11
CA PRO A 709 19.20 -10.81 13.06
C PRO A 709 17.67 -10.77 13.20
N CYS A 710 16.99 -10.69 12.06
CA CYS A 710 15.52 -10.76 12.01
C CYS A 710 14.99 -12.11 12.50
N VAL A 711 14.00 -12.08 13.39
CA VAL A 711 13.29 -13.26 13.90
C VAL A 711 11.79 -12.99 13.91
N VAL A 712 11.06 -13.63 13.00
CA VAL A 712 9.60 -13.52 12.87
C VAL A 712 8.91 -14.55 13.78
N LYS A 713 8.07 -14.06 14.70
CA LYS A 713 7.30 -14.84 15.68
C LYS A 713 5.80 -14.77 15.43
N GLY A 714 5.31 -13.67 14.84
CA GLY A 714 3.90 -13.41 14.53
C GLY A 714 3.68 -13.09 13.05
N ASN A 715 3.00 -11.99 12.74
CA ASN A 715 2.92 -11.57 11.34
C ASN A 715 4.32 -11.23 10.81
N PHE A 716 4.49 -11.38 9.50
CA PHE A 716 5.77 -11.15 8.82
C PHE A 716 6.19 -9.67 8.73
N ARG A 717 5.45 -8.75 9.35
CA ARG A 717 5.77 -7.30 9.39
C ARG A 717 5.97 -6.74 10.79
N ASP A 718 5.62 -7.52 11.82
CA ASP A 718 5.51 -6.99 13.18
C ASP A 718 6.89 -6.96 13.87
N ASP A 719 7.68 -8.03 13.69
CA ASP A 719 8.91 -8.25 14.44
C ASP A 719 10.18 -7.65 13.78
N CYS A 720 10.18 -7.48 12.46
CA CYS A 720 11.38 -7.12 11.70
C CYS A 720 11.18 -5.88 10.84
N GLU A 721 12.29 -5.17 10.58
CA GLU A 721 12.29 -4.05 9.66
C GLU A 721 12.23 -4.54 8.22
N LEU A 722 11.20 -4.12 7.47
CA LEU A 722 10.96 -4.51 6.09
C LEU A 722 11.53 -3.49 5.11
N LEU A 723 12.28 -3.93 4.10
CA LEU A 723 12.70 -3.07 3.00
C LEU A 723 11.62 -3.08 1.91
N SER A 724 10.63 -2.18 2.01
CA SER A 724 9.46 -2.03 1.10
C SER A 724 9.80 -2.05 -0.41
N ASP A 725 8.88 -2.57 -1.23
CA ASP A 725 8.96 -2.55 -2.70
C ASP A 725 8.51 -1.21 -3.32
N ASP A 726 8.11 -0.22 -2.51
CA ASP A 726 7.68 1.12 -2.94
C ASP A 726 8.69 1.81 -3.88
N PHE A 727 9.99 1.56 -3.71
CA PHE A 727 11.02 2.03 -4.62
C PHE A 727 10.88 1.45 -6.03
N PHE A 728 10.70 0.13 -6.16
CA PHE A 728 10.54 -0.54 -7.45
C PHE A 728 9.22 -0.14 -8.12
N GLN A 729 8.13 -0.18 -7.36
CA GLN A 729 6.78 0.15 -7.85
C GLN A 729 6.70 1.59 -8.34
N TYR A 730 7.13 2.54 -7.50
CA TYR A 730 6.85 3.94 -7.74
C TYR A 730 8.01 4.67 -8.41
N TYR A 731 9.28 4.34 -8.14
CA TYR A 731 10.44 5.02 -8.75
C TYR A 731 10.91 4.35 -10.04
N LEU A 732 10.98 3.02 -10.06
CA LEU A 732 11.46 2.29 -11.25
C LEU A 732 10.33 1.91 -12.22
N GLY A 733 9.08 2.05 -11.79
CA GLY A 733 7.89 1.83 -12.62
C GLY A 733 7.50 0.37 -12.78
N ALA A 734 8.00 -0.52 -11.93
CA ALA A 734 7.73 -1.96 -11.94
C ALA A 734 6.87 -2.36 -10.72
N TYR A 735 5.57 -2.55 -10.95
CA TYR A 735 4.55 -2.78 -9.92
C TYR A 735 4.65 -4.16 -9.25
N ASP A 736 4.99 -5.18 -10.03
CA ASP A 736 5.21 -6.54 -9.54
C ASP A 736 6.34 -7.19 -10.32
N ARG A 737 6.95 -8.22 -9.73
CA ARG A 737 8.01 -9.04 -10.33
C ARG A 737 7.61 -10.49 -10.40
N GLN A 738 7.76 -11.04 -11.60
CA GLN A 738 7.66 -12.46 -11.90
C GLN A 738 9.02 -13.02 -12.32
N ARG A 739 9.18 -14.33 -12.16
CA ARG A 739 10.35 -15.07 -12.62
C ARG A 739 10.14 -15.51 -14.06
N VAL A 740 11.07 -15.17 -14.95
CA VAL A 740 11.15 -15.68 -16.33
C VAL A 740 12.32 -16.66 -16.44
N GLY A 741 12.02 -17.91 -16.83
CA GLY A 741 13.03 -18.97 -16.91
C GLY A 741 13.66 -19.07 -18.30
N ALA A 742 14.98 -18.95 -18.37
CA ALA A 742 15.78 -19.21 -19.58
C ALA A 742 15.39 -18.44 -20.86
N PRO A 743 15.12 -17.12 -20.80
CA PRO A 743 14.92 -16.34 -22.01
C PRO A 743 16.19 -16.33 -22.88
N THR A 744 16.00 -16.35 -24.19
CA THR A 744 17.12 -16.46 -25.15
C THR A 744 17.39 -15.18 -25.92
N THR A 745 16.44 -14.26 -25.94
CA THR A 745 16.55 -12.99 -26.65
C THR A 745 15.78 -11.91 -25.89
N PHE A 746 16.33 -10.70 -25.89
CA PHE A 746 15.68 -9.46 -25.53
C PHE A 746 15.28 -8.71 -26.80
N ILE A 747 14.03 -8.24 -26.87
CA ILE A 747 13.55 -7.40 -27.98
C ILE A 747 13.05 -6.09 -27.38
N GLY A 748 13.60 -4.96 -27.83
CA GLY A 748 13.13 -3.65 -27.42
C GLY A 748 11.78 -3.30 -28.05
N ASP A 749 10.89 -2.70 -27.25
CA ASP A 749 9.54 -2.31 -27.66
C ASP A 749 9.46 -0.82 -27.98
N LYS A 750 9.73 0.02 -26.97
CA LYS A 750 9.74 1.48 -27.07
C LYS A 750 11.09 2.04 -26.65
N GLU A 751 11.20 3.36 -26.68
CA GLU A 751 12.34 4.07 -26.08
C GLU A 751 12.61 3.53 -24.66
N PRO A 752 13.88 3.24 -24.31
CA PRO A 752 15.10 3.49 -25.07
C PRO A 752 15.45 2.46 -26.16
N PHE A 753 14.82 1.30 -26.20
CA PHE A 753 15.29 0.14 -26.96
C PHE A 753 14.58 -0.12 -28.29
N ASP A 754 13.77 0.81 -28.80
CA ASP A 754 13.13 0.68 -30.12
C ASP A 754 14.13 0.19 -31.20
N GLY A 755 13.77 -0.93 -31.84
CA GLY A 755 14.57 -1.60 -32.87
C GLY A 755 15.83 -2.33 -32.38
N VAL A 756 16.02 -2.51 -31.07
CA VAL A 756 17.12 -3.31 -30.49
C VAL A 756 16.68 -4.77 -30.34
N THR A 757 17.55 -5.68 -30.75
CA THR A 757 17.44 -7.10 -30.42
C THR A 757 18.77 -7.55 -29.86
N ALA A 758 18.76 -8.19 -28.70
CA ALA A 758 19.96 -8.69 -28.04
C ALA A 758 19.82 -10.17 -27.72
N LYS A 759 20.80 -10.98 -28.11
CA LYS A 759 20.82 -12.39 -27.74
C LYS A 759 21.20 -12.53 -26.26
N LEU A 760 20.46 -13.33 -25.51
CA LEU A 760 20.73 -13.64 -24.12
C LEU A 760 21.32 -15.05 -24.02
N THR A 761 22.43 -15.17 -23.29
CA THR A 761 23.14 -16.44 -23.12
C THR A 761 23.44 -16.79 -21.66
N GLY A 762 23.25 -15.83 -20.74
CA GLY A 762 23.76 -15.95 -19.38
C GLY A 762 25.29 -15.96 -19.32
N THR A 763 25.82 -16.15 -18.13
CA THR A 763 27.26 -16.41 -17.90
C THR A 763 27.44 -17.80 -17.25
N PRO A 764 28.65 -18.38 -17.25
CA PRO A 764 28.89 -19.66 -16.60
C PRO A 764 28.61 -19.67 -15.09
N SER A 765 28.72 -18.51 -14.44
CA SER A 765 28.49 -18.33 -13.01
C SER A 765 27.08 -17.84 -12.69
N ASN A 766 26.46 -17.12 -13.62
CA ASN A 766 25.12 -16.59 -13.50
C ASN A 766 24.27 -16.98 -14.73
N PRO A 767 23.81 -18.24 -14.79
CA PRO A 767 22.96 -18.71 -15.86
C PRO A 767 21.59 -18.03 -15.76
N LEU A 768 21.12 -17.44 -16.85
CA LEU A 768 19.87 -16.69 -16.91
C LEU A 768 18.65 -17.61 -16.72
N ASN A 769 18.29 -17.91 -15.48
CA ASN A 769 17.27 -18.89 -15.08
C ASN A 769 16.22 -18.29 -14.13
N GLU A 770 16.41 -17.06 -13.72
CA GLU A 770 15.57 -16.29 -12.83
C GLU A 770 15.45 -14.81 -13.26
N ALA A 771 15.49 -14.58 -14.56
CA ALA A 771 15.32 -13.25 -15.13
C ALA A 771 14.06 -12.57 -14.60
N GLY A 772 14.15 -11.28 -14.30
CA GLY A 772 13.01 -10.46 -13.90
C GLY A 772 12.07 -10.24 -15.08
N GLY A 773 10.81 -10.62 -14.92
CA GLY A 773 9.69 -10.15 -15.73
C GLY A 773 8.85 -9.19 -14.89
N PHE A 774 8.56 -8.00 -15.39
CA PHE A 774 7.91 -6.95 -14.61
C PHE A 774 6.51 -6.64 -15.12
N GLN A 775 5.63 -6.31 -14.18
CA GLN A 775 4.39 -5.61 -14.50
C GLN A 775 4.64 -4.10 -14.49
N VAL A 776 4.35 -3.42 -15.59
CA VAL A 776 4.55 -1.96 -15.69
C VAL A 776 3.54 -1.23 -14.81
N THR A 777 3.98 -0.35 -13.91
CA THR A 777 3.11 0.41 -12.99
C THR A 777 1.97 1.15 -13.70
N SER A 778 2.22 1.80 -14.83
CA SER A 778 1.15 2.48 -15.58
C SER A 778 0.10 1.56 -16.22
N THR A 779 0.28 0.23 -16.20
CA THR A 779 -0.76 -0.73 -16.56
C THR A 779 -1.71 -1.04 -15.41
N VAL A 780 -1.22 -0.95 -14.16
CA VAL A 780 -2.03 -1.15 -12.94
C VAL A 780 -2.62 0.15 -12.42
N LEU A 781 -1.83 1.23 -12.49
CA LEU A 781 -2.18 2.58 -12.09
C LEU A 781 -2.21 3.45 -13.36
N PRO A 782 -3.36 3.54 -14.06
CA PRO A 782 -3.43 4.20 -15.36
C PRO A 782 -2.93 5.65 -15.27
N LYS A 783 -2.03 6.04 -16.18
CA LYS A 783 -1.44 7.39 -16.25
C LYS A 783 -2.45 8.55 -16.16
N ALA A 784 -3.66 8.37 -16.69
CA ALA A 784 -4.70 9.38 -16.64
C ALA A 784 -5.19 9.69 -15.21
N GLN A 785 -5.10 8.71 -14.32
CA GLN A 785 -5.48 8.82 -12.91
C GLN A 785 -4.24 9.02 -12.01
N PHE A 786 -3.12 8.37 -12.36
CA PHE A 786 -1.87 8.36 -11.58
C PHE A 786 -0.66 8.86 -12.39
N PRO A 787 -0.65 10.13 -12.86
CA PRO A 787 0.41 10.64 -13.74
C PRO A 787 1.80 10.62 -13.12
N GLN A 788 1.91 10.68 -11.78
CA GLN A 788 3.17 10.62 -11.03
C GLN A 788 3.90 9.27 -11.15
N PHE A 789 3.20 8.20 -11.55
CA PHE A 789 3.78 6.86 -11.75
C PHE A 789 3.84 6.49 -13.23
N THR A 790 3.99 7.49 -14.10
CA THR A 790 4.16 7.26 -15.53
C THR A 790 5.37 6.36 -15.78
N SER A 791 5.11 5.19 -16.34
CA SER A 791 6.09 4.21 -16.76
C SER A 791 5.61 3.51 -18.04
N TRP A 792 6.51 2.88 -18.75
CA TRP A 792 6.17 2.11 -19.95
C TRP A 792 7.11 0.93 -20.12
N LYS A 793 6.59 -0.06 -20.84
CA LYS A 793 7.35 -1.19 -21.36
C LYS A 793 8.46 -0.72 -22.30
N ALA A 794 9.69 -1.14 -22.02
CA ALA A 794 10.87 -0.82 -22.83
C ALA A 794 11.39 -2.03 -23.62
N GLY A 795 11.00 -3.25 -23.25
CA GLY A 795 11.30 -4.46 -24.03
C GLY A 795 10.76 -5.74 -23.42
N ASP A 796 10.83 -6.82 -24.18
CA ASP A 796 10.35 -8.16 -23.86
C ASP A 796 11.45 -9.23 -23.93
N TYR A 797 11.11 -10.41 -23.45
CA TYR A 797 11.85 -11.64 -23.72
C TYR A 797 11.24 -12.42 -24.88
N THR A 798 12.07 -13.15 -25.61
CA THR A 798 11.62 -14.27 -26.46
C THR A 798 12.45 -15.54 -26.24
N GLY A 799 11.90 -16.67 -26.69
CA GLY A 799 12.46 -18.01 -26.50
C GLY A 799 12.38 -18.53 -25.06
N ALA A 800 11.61 -17.85 -24.21
CA ALA A 800 11.03 -18.38 -22.99
C ALA A 800 9.51 -18.25 -23.11
N ALA A 801 8.76 -19.23 -22.61
CA ALA A 801 7.33 -19.08 -22.43
C ALA A 801 7.11 -18.26 -21.16
N ALA A 802 7.01 -16.93 -21.29
CA ALA A 802 6.38 -16.16 -20.22
C ALA A 802 4.89 -16.61 -20.15
N PRO A 803 4.26 -16.65 -18.97
CA PRO A 803 2.94 -17.24 -18.81
C PRO A 803 1.81 -16.65 -19.70
N THR A 804 2.03 -15.49 -20.32
CA THR A 804 1.00 -14.69 -21.00
C THR A 804 1.38 -14.24 -22.43
N GLU A 805 2.43 -14.81 -23.04
CA GLU A 805 2.90 -14.50 -24.41
C GLU A 805 2.25 -15.40 -25.48
N PRO A 806 1.87 -14.93 -26.69
CA PRO A 806 1.21 -15.76 -27.71
C PRO A 806 1.88 -17.13 -27.95
N VAL A 807 1.07 -18.18 -28.10
CA VAL A 807 1.52 -19.56 -28.30
C VAL A 807 2.01 -19.75 -29.73
N GLU A 808 1.32 -19.16 -30.70
CA GLU A 808 1.76 -19.09 -32.07
C GLU A 808 1.73 -17.66 -32.61
N GLY A 809 2.63 -17.36 -33.53
CA GLY A 809 2.67 -16.05 -34.17
C GLY A 809 2.93 -14.90 -33.19
N GLN A 810 2.12 -13.85 -33.27
CA GLN A 810 2.31 -12.58 -32.56
C GLN A 810 1.02 -12.07 -31.91
N TRP A 811 -0.11 -12.75 -32.08
CA TRP A 811 -1.41 -12.27 -31.66
C TRP A 811 -2.20 -13.36 -30.96
N TYR A 812 -2.94 -12.97 -29.94
CA TYR A 812 -3.97 -13.79 -29.33
C TYR A 812 -5.24 -12.97 -29.16
N VAL A 813 -6.29 -13.56 -28.62
CA VAL A 813 -7.41 -12.82 -28.02
C VAL A 813 -7.26 -12.83 -26.52
N ALA A 814 -7.39 -11.67 -25.89
CA ALA A 814 -7.31 -11.57 -24.45
C ALA A 814 -8.40 -10.71 -23.83
N GLY A 815 -8.75 -11.11 -22.63
CA GLY A 815 -9.74 -10.50 -21.78
C GLY A 815 -9.15 -10.29 -20.40
N PRO A 816 -8.51 -9.13 -20.15
CA PRO A 816 -7.99 -8.77 -18.84
C PRO A 816 -9.10 -8.77 -17.81
N HIS A 817 -8.77 -9.13 -16.59
CA HIS A 817 -9.73 -9.14 -15.48
C HIS A 817 -10.34 -7.76 -15.25
N GLN A 818 -11.63 -7.77 -14.92
CA GLN A 818 -12.41 -6.64 -14.45
C GLN A 818 -13.48 -7.20 -13.51
N ASP A 819 -13.80 -6.46 -12.48
CA ASP A 819 -14.82 -6.85 -11.52
C ASP A 819 -16.22 -6.81 -12.18
N GLY A 820 -17.00 -7.89 -12.02
CA GLY A 820 -18.41 -8.01 -12.47
C GLY A 820 -18.62 -8.13 -13.98
N LEU A 821 -17.67 -8.71 -14.70
CA LEU A 821 -17.64 -8.80 -16.16
C LEU A 821 -18.34 -10.08 -16.67
N TYR A 822 -18.92 -10.00 -17.87
CA TYR A 822 -19.30 -11.19 -18.66
C TYR A 822 -18.98 -10.92 -20.12
N ARG A 823 -17.83 -11.40 -20.60
CA ARG A 823 -17.41 -11.21 -22.00
C ARG A 823 -17.38 -12.52 -22.76
N ARG A 824 -17.67 -12.46 -24.05
CA ARG A 824 -17.83 -13.65 -24.89
C ARG A 824 -17.13 -13.48 -26.24
N LEU A 825 -16.31 -14.47 -26.59
CA LEU A 825 -15.75 -14.64 -27.91
C LEU A 825 -16.50 -15.78 -28.61
N THR A 826 -17.34 -15.45 -29.58
CA THR A 826 -18.34 -16.36 -30.15
C THR A 826 -18.05 -16.72 -31.60
N ARG A 827 -18.33 -17.97 -32.01
CA ARG A 827 -18.34 -18.37 -33.42
C ARG A 827 -19.39 -19.43 -33.73
N THR A 828 -19.85 -19.49 -34.98
CA THR A 828 -20.68 -20.58 -35.49
C THR A 828 -19.82 -21.60 -36.25
N ILE A 829 -19.88 -22.88 -35.86
CA ILE A 829 -19.22 -24.00 -36.50
C ILE A 829 -20.25 -24.80 -37.30
N ASP A 830 -19.99 -25.01 -38.60
CA ASP A 830 -20.85 -25.82 -39.47
C ASP A 830 -20.42 -27.30 -39.44
N LEU A 831 -21.22 -28.13 -38.77
CA LEU A 831 -21.05 -29.58 -38.70
C LEU A 831 -22.09 -30.33 -39.54
N SER A 832 -22.80 -29.65 -40.45
CA SER A 832 -23.89 -30.26 -41.24
C SER A 832 -23.43 -31.43 -42.12
N SER A 833 -22.15 -31.47 -42.51
CA SER A 833 -21.55 -32.58 -43.26
C SER A 833 -20.70 -33.53 -42.41
N VAL A 834 -20.67 -33.35 -41.08
CA VAL A 834 -19.84 -34.12 -40.15
C VAL A 834 -20.73 -35.06 -39.33
N THR A 835 -20.33 -36.33 -39.25
CA THR A 835 -20.98 -37.35 -38.42
C THR A 835 -20.35 -37.42 -37.04
N ALA A 836 -21.09 -37.86 -36.02
CA ALA A 836 -20.56 -38.03 -34.66
C ALA A 836 -19.37 -39.01 -34.62
N ALA A 837 -19.32 -40.01 -35.50
CA ALA A 837 -18.21 -40.97 -35.61
C ALA A 837 -16.88 -40.31 -36.05
N GLN A 838 -16.94 -39.11 -36.64
CA GLN A 838 -15.75 -38.33 -36.98
C GLN A 838 -15.22 -37.52 -35.79
N ALA A 839 -15.86 -37.63 -34.61
CA ALA A 839 -15.45 -37.02 -33.33
C ALA A 839 -15.07 -35.53 -33.44
N PRO A 840 -15.95 -34.66 -33.99
CA PRO A 840 -15.66 -33.24 -34.11
C PRO A 840 -15.31 -32.63 -32.74
N THR A 841 -14.17 -31.95 -32.65
CA THR A 841 -13.64 -31.40 -31.41
C THR A 841 -13.14 -29.96 -31.63
N LEU A 842 -13.57 -29.01 -30.80
CA LEU A 842 -12.97 -27.68 -30.71
C LEU A 842 -11.75 -27.78 -29.78
N GLN A 843 -10.59 -27.31 -30.21
CA GLN A 843 -9.40 -27.18 -29.37
C GLN A 843 -8.96 -25.72 -29.33
N ALA A 844 -8.30 -25.33 -28.24
CA ALA A 844 -7.67 -24.02 -28.08
C ALA A 844 -6.49 -24.12 -27.09
N GLN A 845 -5.62 -23.13 -27.10
CA GLN A 845 -4.70 -22.85 -26.01
C GLN A 845 -5.29 -21.74 -25.15
N LEU A 846 -5.35 -21.95 -23.84
CA LEU A 846 -5.77 -20.93 -22.89
C LEU A 846 -4.62 -20.62 -21.93
N SER A 847 -4.36 -19.35 -21.65
CA SER A 847 -3.66 -18.94 -20.44
C SER A 847 -4.65 -18.16 -19.60
N TYR A 848 -4.74 -18.42 -18.31
CA TYR A 848 -5.70 -17.76 -17.46
C TYR A 848 -5.16 -17.59 -16.06
N SER A 849 -5.40 -16.42 -15.49
CA SER A 849 -5.26 -16.15 -14.07
C SER A 849 -6.56 -15.52 -13.63
N THR A 850 -7.48 -16.34 -13.14
CA THR A 850 -8.79 -15.90 -12.65
C THR A 850 -8.84 -16.10 -11.14
N GLU A 851 -9.77 -15.43 -10.46
CA GLU A 851 -10.02 -15.76 -9.07
C GLU A 851 -10.59 -17.18 -8.94
N THR A 852 -9.85 -18.08 -8.29
CA THR A 852 -10.21 -19.51 -8.14
C THR A 852 -11.59 -19.66 -7.49
N GLY A 853 -12.55 -20.29 -8.13
CA GLY A 853 -13.90 -20.54 -7.58
C GLY A 853 -14.90 -19.39 -7.74
N PHE A 854 -14.43 -18.19 -8.10
CA PHE A 854 -15.23 -16.97 -8.23
C PHE A 854 -15.44 -16.60 -9.67
N ASP A 855 -14.32 -16.55 -10.38
CA ASP A 855 -14.25 -16.19 -11.77
C ASP A 855 -14.21 -17.45 -12.63
N ASN A 856 -14.95 -17.43 -13.73
CA ASN A 856 -15.24 -18.61 -14.50
C ASN A 856 -14.91 -18.41 -15.98
N VAL A 857 -14.08 -19.29 -16.49
CA VAL A 857 -13.88 -19.46 -17.93
C VAL A 857 -14.75 -20.63 -18.38
N ILE A 858 -15.74 -20.36 -19.23
CA ILE A 858 -16.70 -21.36 -19.71
C ILE A 858 -16.67 -21.45 -21.23
N LEU A 859 -16.95 -22.64 -21.76
CA LEU A 859 -17.31 -22.81 -23.17
C LEU A 859 -18.81 -23.03 -23.28
N GLU A 860 -19.54 -21.98 -23.65
CA GLU A 860 -20.96 -22.02 -23.94
C GLU A 860 -21.20 -22.63 -25.33
N ALA A 861 -22.27 -23.43 -25.50
CA ALA A 861 -22.66 -24.01 -26.77
C ALA A 861 -24.18 -24.15 -26.90
N HIS A 862 -24.72 -23.93 -28.10
CA HIS A 862 -26.12 -24.20 -28.46
C HIS A 862 -26.27 -24.49 -29.96
N THR A 863 -27.39 -25.11 -30.35
CA THR A 863 -27.70 -25.26 -31.78
C THR A 863 -27.98 -23.87 -32.37
N ALA A 864 -27.30 -23.47 -33.44
CA ALA A 864 -27.43 -22.11 -33.96
C ALA A 864 -28.90 -21.71 -34.23
N GLY A 865 -29.36 -20.64 -33.55
CA GLY A 865 -30.74 -20.14 -33.62
C GLY A 865 -31.75 -20.82 -32.69
N SER A 866 -31.29 -21.64 -31.74
CA SER A 866 -32.09 -22.32 -30.72
C SER A 866 -31.79 -21.75 -29.31
N GLU A 867 -32.49 -22.23 -28.29
CA GLU A 867 -32.31 -21.84 -26.88
C GLU A 867 -31.77 -23.01 -26.02
N ASP A 868 -31.18 -24.02 -26.66
CA ASP A 868 -30.61 -25.22 -26.02
C ASP A 868 -29.18 -24.97 -25.51
N TRP A 869 -29.02 -23.87 -24.75
CA TRP A 869 -27.74 -23.45 -24.19
C TRP A 869 -27.25 -24.43 -23.13
N THR A 870 -25.98 -24.84 -23.25
CA THR A 870 -25.21 -25.55 -22.21
C THR A 870 -23.77 -25.02 -22.14
N THR A 871 -23.02 -25.37 -21.11
CA THR A 871 -21.55 -25.29 -21.13
C THR A 871 -20.94 -26.67 -21.33
N LEU A 872 -19.82 -26.77 -22.02
CA LEU A 872 -19.17 -28.04 -22.37
C LEU A 872 -17.95 -28.34 -21.48
N PRO A 873 -17.72 -29.61 -21.10
CA PRO A 873 -16.53 -30.01 -20.36
C PRO A 873 -15.28 -30.09 -21.26
N ASP A 874 -14.14 -29.72 -20.71
CA ASP A 874 -12.82 -29.93 -21.31
C ASP A 874 -12.39 -31.40 -21.17
N LYS A 875 -12.01 -32.03 -22.28
CA LYS A 875 -11.52 -33.41 -22.35
C LYS A 875 -10.22 -33.61 -21.58
N ASN A 876 -9.44 -32.55 -21.36
CA ASN A 876 -8.22 -32.62 -20.57
C ASN A 876 -8.47 -32.46 -19.06
N GLY A 877 -9.74 -32.41 -18.63
CA GLY A 877 -10.13 -32.45 -17.21
C GLY A 877 -9.98 -31.13 -16.46
N ARG A 878 -9.88 -29.98 -17.16
CA ARG A 878 -9.71 -28.67 -16.52
C ARG A 878 -11.02 -28.02 -16.07
N THR A 879 -12.14 -28.39 -16.69
CA THR A 879 -13.46 -27.90 -16.27
C THR A 879 -13.98 -28.68 -15.07
N SER A 880 -14.62 -27.98 -14.14
CA SER A 880 -15.37 -28.53 -13.01
C SER A 880 -16.87 -28.27 -13.17
N THR A 881 -17.70 -29.17 -12.68
CA THR A 881 -19.16 -28.97 -12.54
C THR A 881 -19.54 -28.32 -11.21
N ALA A 882 -18.55 -27.91 -10.41
CA ALA A 882 -18.76 -27.15 -9.19
C ALA A 882 -19.44 -25.81 -9.53
N VAL A 883 -20.58 -25.53 -8.89
CA VAL A 883 -21.29 -24.27 -9.06
C VAL A 883 -20.47 -23.12 -8.48
N PRO A 884 -20.46 -21.94 -9.13
CA PRO A 884 -19.80 -20.78 -8.59
C PRO A 884 -20.41 -20.43 -7.25
N GLU A 885 -19.51 -20.07 -6.37
CA GLU A 885 -19.76 -19.71 -5.01
C GLU A 885 -20.83 -18.63 -4.82
N GLN A 886 -20.78 -17.66 -5.71
CA GLN A 886 -21.63 -16.49 -5.68
C GLN A 886 -23.04 -16.80 -6.19
N CYS A 887 -23.24 -17.94 -6.86
CA CYS A 887 -24.59 -18.40 -7.23
C CYS A 887 -25.44 -18.71 -5.99
N GLU A 888 -24.84 -19.33 -4.95
CA GLU A 888 -25.56 -19.67 -3.71
C GLU A 888 -25.86 -18.42 -2.86
N GLN A 889 -25.06 -17.37 -3.03
CA GLN A 889 -25.22 -16.06 -2.39
C GLN A 889 -26.22 -15.17 -3.14
N GLY A 890 -26.75 -15.64 -4.28
CA GLY A 890 -27.77 -14.98 -5.10
C GLY A 890 -27.22 -13.93 -6.06
N TYR A 891 -26.20 -13.18 -5.64
CA TYR A 891 -25.75 -12.01 -6.40
C TYR A 891 -25.09 -12.35 -7.73
N LEU A 892 -24.51 -13.54 -7.95
CA LEU A 892 -23.98 -13.87 -9.28
C LEU A 892 -25.08 -13.99 -10.33
N LEU A 893 -26.24 -14.54 -9.95
CA LEU A 893 -27.40 -14.63 -10.84
C LEU A 893 -28.19 -13.31 -10.90
N ASP A 894 -28.10 -12.46 -9.87
CA ASP A 894 -28.63 -11.09 -9.95
C ASP A 894 -27.77 -10.22 -10.86
N MET A 895 -26.46 -10.42 -10.82
CA MET A 895 -25.48 -9.73 -11.65
C MET A 895 -25.45 -10.28 -13.07
N HIS A 896 -25.47 -11.59 -13.26
CA HIS A 896 -25.39 -12.25 -14.55
C HIS A 896 -26.59 -13.20 -14.76
N PRO A 897 -27.80 -12.67 -15.01
CA PRO A 897 -29.01 -13.49 -15.14
C PRO A 897 -28.93 -14.57 -16.22
N PHE A 898 -28.12 -14.35 -17.25
CA PHE A 898 -27.92 -15.31 -18.35
C PHE A 898 -27.32 -16.65 -17.89
N LEU A 899 -26.55 -16.66 -16.79
CA LEU A 899 -26.05 -17.90 -16.21
C LEU A 899 -27.18 -18.84 -15.74
N GLY A 900 -28.43 -18.34 -15.62
CA GLY A 900 -29.62 -19.14 -15.33
C GLY A 900 -29.90 -20.26 -16.34
N HIS A 901 -29.31 -20.20 -17.54
CA HIS A 901 -29.33 -21.32 -18.50
C HIS A 901 -28.58 -22.57 -18.00
N TYR A 902 -27.56 -22.36 -17.15
CA TYR A 902 -26.62 -23.39 -16.70
C TYR A 902 -26.70 -23.65 -15.19
N LEU A 903 -27.15 -22.65 -14.42
CA LEU A 903 -27.23 -22.67 -12.98
C LEU A 903 -28.68 -22.48 -12.52
N THR A 904 -29.09 -23.18 -11.47
CA THR A 904 -30.39 -22.97 -10.82
C THR A 904 -30.19 -22.30 -9.47
N ARG A 905 -30.83 -21.14 -9.27
CA ARG A 905 -30.82 -20.41 -8.00
C ARG A 905 -31.26 -21.30 -6.83
N GLY A 906 -30.45 -21.34 -5.78
CA GLY A 906 -30.72 -22.11 -4.57
C GLY A 906 -29.54 -22.07 -3.60
N ASN A 907 -29.73 -22.64 -2.41
CA ASN A 907 -28.65 -22.93 -1.46
C ASN A 907 -28.80 -24.40 -0.99
N PRO A 908 -28.05 -25.35 -1.59
CA PRO A 908 -27.00 -25.13 -2.59
C PRO A 908 -27.57 -24.73 -3.97
N CYS A 909 -26.78 -24.01 -4.77
CA CYS A 909 -27.12 -23.68 -6.15
C CYS A 909 -27.02 -24.96 -7.01
N GLY A 910 -27.94 -25.13 -7.96
CA GLY A 910 -27.93 -26.28 -8.87
C GLY A 910 -26.97 -26.05 -10.04
N ASN A 911 -26.21 -27.08 -10.43
CA ASN A 911 -25.33 -27.06 -11.62
C ASN A 911 -26.04 -27.40 -12.94
N THR A 912 -27.38 -27.40 -12.91
CA THR A 912 -28.26 -27.52 -14.07
C THR A 912 -29.15 -26.30 -14.08
N GLY A 913 -29.23 -25.58 -15.20
CA GLY A 913 -30.11 -24.42 -15.35
C GLY A 913 -31.33 -24.75 -16.20
N SER A 914 -31.94 -23.73 -16.80
CA SER A 914 -33.17 -23.89 -17.59
C SER A 914 -33.01 -24.73 -18.86
N SER A 915 -31.80 -24.82 -19.42
CA SER A 915 -31.55 -25.52 -20.69
C SER A 915 -30.34 -26.46 -20.67
N GLY A 916 -29.35 -26.22 -19.81
CA GLY A 916 -28.08 -26.96 -19.86
C GLY A 916 -27.37 -27.13 -18.53
N GLN A 917 -26.15 -27.62 -18.62
CA GLN A 917 -25.30 -27.96 -17.47
C GLN A 917 -24.15 -26.96 -17.33
N TRP A 918 -23.64 -26.84 -16.10
CA TRP A 918 -22.50 -26.02 -15.74
C TRP A 918 -21.17 -26.79 -15.79
N ASN A 919 -20.18 -26.23 -16.47
CA ASN A 919 -18.80 -26.67 -16.62
C ASN A 919 -17.91 -25.44 -16.76
N ALA A 920 -17.01 -25.21 -15.80
CA ALA A 920 -16.16 -24.02 -15.78
C ALA A 920 -14.72 -24.33 -15.37
N ILE A 921 -13.79 -23.54 -15.91
CA ILE A 921 -12.39 -23.47 -15.50
C ILE A 921 -12.22 -22.26 -14.60
N THR A 922 -11.37 -22.37 -13.57
CA THR A 922 -11.06 -21.28 -12.65
C THR A 922 -9.63 -21.41 -12.09
N GLY A 923 -9.06 -20.32 -11.59
CA GLY A 923 -7.74 -20.26 -10.96
C GLY A 923 -6.62 -19.83 -11.91
N ASN A 924 -5.39 -20.25 -11.64
CA ASN A 924 -4.21 -19.85 -12.43
C ASN A 924 -3.60 -21.05 -13.18
N SER A 925 -3.43 -20.91 -14.50
CA SER A 925 -2.87 -21.93 -15.38
C SER A 925 -1.34 -22.00 -15.34
N ASN A 926 -0.65 -21.00 -14.77
CA ASN A 926 0.80 -20.81 -14.76
C ASN A 926 1.42 -20.89 -16.17
N GLY A 927 0.70 -20.35 -17.16
CA GLY A 927 1.08 -20.38 -18.57
C GLY A 927 0.02 -20.98 -19.48
N TRP A 928 0.36 -21.19 -20.74
CA TRP A 928 -0.57 -21.74 -21.72
C TRP A 928 -0.83 -23.22 -21.51
N VAL A 929 -2.10 -23.57 -21.55
CA VAL A 929 -2.57 -24.94 -21.41
C VAL A 929 -3.56 -25.30 -22.53
N PRO A 930 -3.48 -26.52 -23.09
CA PRO A 930 -4.41 -26.94 -24.12
C PRO A 930 -5.76 -27.33 -23.52
N VAL A 931 -6.84 -26.92 -24.18
CA VAL A 931 -8.22 -27.35 -23.92
C VAL A 931 -8.84 -27.99 -25.16
N ALA A 932 -9.77 -28.92 -24.96
CA ALA A 932 -10.45 -29.62 -26.05
C ALA A 932 -11.90 -29.99 -25.66
N TYR A 933 -12.87 -29.62 -26.48
CA TYR A 933 -14.30 -29.78 -26.20
C TYR A 933 -14.98 -30.63 -27.28
N ASP A 934 -15.78 -31.61 -26.85
CA ASP A 934 -16.51 -32.51 -27.76
C ASP A 934 -17.72 -31.81 -28.38
N LEU A 935 -17.80 -31.81 -29.72
CA LEU A 935 -18.93 -31.25 -30.47
C LEU A 935 -19.80 -32.34 -31.11
N SER A 936 -19.58 -33.62 -30.79
CA SER A 936 -20.29 -34.75 -31.42
C SER A 936 -21.82 -34.68 -31.27
N ALA A 937 -22.33 -34.06 -30.20
CA ALA A 937 -23.76 -33.84 -29.98
C ALA A 937 -24.42 -32.93 -31.04
N TYR A 938 -23.62 -32.13 -31.74
CA TYR A 938 -24.05 -31.19 -32.78
C TYR A 938 -23.75 -31.66 -34.20
N ALA A 939 -23.27 -32.91 -34.38
CA ALA A 939 -23.07 -33.51 -35.69
C ALA A 939 -24.34 -33.42 -36.55
N GLY A 940 -24.19 -33.00 -37.81
CA GLY A 940 -25.31 -32.76 -38.73
C GLY A 940 -26.01 -31.40 -38.56
N LYS A 941 -25.55 -30.54 -37.63
CA LYS A 941 -26.13 -29.21 -37.36
C LYS A 941 -25.08 -28.11 -37.43
N LYS A 942 -25.52 -26.86 -37.31
CA LYS A 942 -24.64 -25.72 -36.98
C LYS A 942 -24.68 -25.51 -35.46
N VAL A 943 -23.52 -25.37 -34.84
CA VAL A 943 -23.38 -25.07 -33.40
C VAL A 943 -22.73 -23.71 -33.24
N GLU A 944 -23.33 -22.87 -32.41
CA GLU A 944 -22.68 -21.63 -31.99
C GLU A 944 -22.05 -21.86 -30.62
N VAL A 945 -20.77 -21.48 -30.50
CA VAL A 945 -19.97 -21.65 -29.29
C VAL A 945 -19.39 -20.30 -28.85
N SER A 946 -19.30 -20.08 -27.54
CA SER A 946 -18.65 -18.91 -26.96
C SER A 946 -17.64 -19.31 -25.90
N ILE A 947 -16.38 -18.90 -26.07
CA ILE A 947 -15.43 -18.90 -24.96
C ILE A 947 -15.73 -17.64 -24.16
N ALA A 948 -16.20 -17.81 -22.92
CA ALA A 948 -16.61 -16.71 -22.09
C ALA A 948 -15.78 -16.61 -20.82
N TYR A 949 -15.52 -15.37 -20.39
CA TYR A 949 -14.97 -15.08 -19.08
C TYR A 949 -16.03 -14.34 -18.28
N VAL A 950 -16.33 -14.83 -17.08
CA VAL A 950 -17.39 -14.33 -16.20
C VAL A 950 -16.80 -14.10 -14.82
N SER A 951 -16.80 -12.87 -14.31
CA SER A 951 -16.25 -12.52 -12.99
C SER A 951 -17.31 -11.94 -12.06
N ASP A 952 -16.93 -11.74 -10.81
CA ASP A 952 -17.73 -11.09 -9.79
C ASP A 952 -17.10 -9.75 -9.33
N PRO A 953 -17.71 -9.00 -8.39
CA PRO A 953 -17.24 -7.68 -7.97
C PRO A 953 -15.91 -7.62 -7.17
N GLY A 954 -15.12 -8.70 -7.15
CA GLY A 954 -13.87 -8.79 -6.40
C GLY A 954 -12.65 -8.65 -7.30
N SER A 955 -11.51 -8.26 -6.70
CA SER A 955 -10.24 -8.16 -7.42
C SER A 955 -9.70 -9.55 -7.77
N GLY A 956 -9.64 -9.87 -9.06
CA GLY A 956 -9.19 -11.16 -9.55
C GLY A 956 -7.72 -11.24 -9.97
N GLY A 957 -7.41 -12.34 -10.63
CA GLY A 957 -6.12 -12.54 -11.28
C GLY A 957 -6.01 -11.69 -12.55
N THR A 958 -5.08 -12.05 -13.42
CA THR A 958 -4.74 -11.20 -14.55
C THR A 958 -5.65 -11.32 -15.80
N GLY A 959 -6.57 -12.30 -15.85
CA GLY A 959 -7.59 -12.45 -16.91
C GLY A 959 -7.50 -13.76 -17.72
N LEU A 960 -8.15 -13.80 -18.89
CA LEU A 960 -8.16 -14.93 -19.83
C LEU A 960 -7.52 -14.57 -21.18
N PHE A 961 -6.69 -15.48 -21.70
CA PHE A 961 -5.96 -15.39 -22.97
C PHE A 961 -6.27 -16.64 -23.80
N ILE A 962 -6.54 -16.47 -25.09
CA ILE A 962 -7.02 -17.49 -26.02
C ILE A 962 -6.19 -17.44 -27.30
N ASP A 963 -5.61 -18.57 -27.69
CA ASP A 963 -4.78 -18.71 -28.89
C ASP A 963 -4.91 -20.12 -29.52
N ASP A 964 -4.37 -20.34 -30.73
CA ASP A 964 -4.34 -21.62 -31.47
C ASP A 964 -5.70 -22.37 -31.43
N THR A 965 -6.76 -21.70 -31.87
CA THR A 965 -8.10 -22.31 -31.90
C THR A 965 -8.27 -23.18 -33.14
N LYS A 966 -8.82 -24.39 -33.01
CA LYS A 966 -9.02 -25.30 -34.14
C LYS A 966 -10.23 -26.20 -34.00
N VAL A 967 -10.89 -26.50 -35.11
CA VAL A 967 -11.87 -27.59 -35.22
C VAL A 967 -11.18 -28.77 -35.86
N THR A 968 -11.24 -29.91 -35.19
CA THR A 968 -10.62 -31.16 -35.67
C THR A 968 -11.67 -32.26 -35.78
N THR A 969 -11.40 -33.23 -36.66
CA THR A 969 -12.10 -34.51 -36.75
C THR A 969 -11.07 -35.63 -36.80
N THR A 970 -11.50 -36.90 -36.74
CA THR A 970 -10.63 -38.05 -37.00
C THR A 970 -9.99 -38.04 -38.39
N GLY A 971 -10.51 -37.22 -39.33
CA GLY A 971 -9.95 -36.99 -40.66
C GLY A 971 -8.94 -35.84 -40.74
N GLY A 972 -8.65 -35.14 -39.64
CA GLY A 972 -7.72 -34.01 -39.58
C GLY A 972 -8.37 -32.68 -39.17
N THR A 973 -7.60 -31.59 -39.26
CA THR A 973 -8.06 -30.23 -38.97
C THR A 973 -9.03 -29.74 -40.06
N VAL A 974 -10.21 -29.32 -39.64
CA VAL A 974 -11.26 -28.76 -40.49
C VAL A 974 -11.10 -27.25 -40.64
N ASP A 975 -10.72 -26.59 -39.55
CA ASP A 975 -10.55 -25.13 -39.46
C ASP A 975 -9.56 -24.80 -38.34
N ALA A 976 -8.76 -23.75 -38.50
CA ALA A 976 -7.79 -23.28 -37.51
C ALA A 976 -7.62 -21.76 -37.59
N GLU A 977 -7.54 -21.11 -36.43
CA GLU A 977 -7.36 -19.67 -36.28
C GLU A 977 -6.48 -19.39 -35.04
N GLY A 978 -5.29 -18.86 -35.30
CA GLY A 978 -4.33 -18.35 -34.31
C GLY A 978 -4.35 -16.82 -34.17
N PHE A 979 -5.37 -16.17 -34.69
CA PHE A 979 -5.59 -14.72 -34.62
C PHE A 979 -4.55 -13.85 -35.31
N GLU A 980 -3.73 -14.39 -36.21
CA GLU A 980 -2.63 -13.64 -36.83
C GLU A 980 -3.06 -12.56 -37.83
N SER A 981 -4.25 -12.68 -38.42
CA SER A 981 -4.78 -11.72 -39.40
C SER A 981 -6.04 -10.98 -38.95
N GLY A 982 -6.63 -11.37 -37.82
CA GLY A 982 -7.89 -10.84 -37.31
C GLY A 982 -8.52 -11.82 -36.33
N LEU A 983 -9.83 -11.71 -36.11
CA LEU A 983 -10.57 -12.68 -35.29
C LEU A 983 -11.02 -13.93 -36.09
N GLY A 984 -10.82 -13.93 -37.41
CA GLY A 984 -11.24 -15.03 -38.27
C GLY A 984 -12.75 -15.32 -38.16
N PRO A 985 -13.17 -16.56 -37.88
CA PRO A 985 -14.58 -16.91 -37.68
C PRO A 985 -15.14 -16.44 -36.33
N TRP A 986 -14.32 -15.88 -35.44
CA TRP A 986 -14.74 -15.41 -34.12
C TRP A 986 -15.26 -13.97 -34.14
N THR A 987 -16.21 -13.68 -33.26
CA THR A 987 -16.80 -12.36 -33.06
C THR A 987 -16.92 -12.07 -31.57
N VAL A 988 -16.49 -10.88 -31.15
CA VAL A 988 -16.66 -10.42 -29.77
C VAL A 988 -18.11 -10.00 -29.56
N GLN A 989 -18.78 -10.56 -28.56
CA GLN A 989 -20.15 -10.24 -28.21
C GLN A 989 -20.18 -9.44 -26.90
N PRO A 990 -21.07 -8.44 -26.78
CA PRO A 990 -21.25 -7.74 -25.52
C PRO A 990 -21.77 -8.68 -24.44
N ALA A 991 -21.69 -8.21 -23.20
CA ALA A 991 -22.29 -8.88 -22.05
C ALA A 991 -23.74 -9.27 -22.32
N PRO A 992 -24.17 -10.49 -21.93
CA PRO A 992 -25.54 -10.93 -22.11
C PRO A 992 -26.55 -9.97 -21.44
N PRO A 993 -27.78 -9.83 -21.98
CA PRO A 993 -28.79 -8.97 -21.40
C PRO A 993 -29.00 -9.21 -19.90
N GLY A 994 -29.02 -8.11 -19.13
CA GLY A 994 -29.15 -8.15 -17.68
C GLY A 994 -27.82 -8.21 -16.93
N SER A 995 -26.69 -8.42 -17.61
CA SER A 995 -25.35 -8.28 -17.02
C SER A 995 -24.85 -6.84 -17.01
N PRO A 996 -23.99 -6.43 -16.04
CA PRO A 996 -23.19 -5.23 -16.17
C PRO A 996 -22.47 -5.18 -17.51
N GLY A 997 -22.35 -3.98 -18.09
CA GLY A 997 -21.53 -3.81 -19.29
C GLY A 997 -20.05 -3.98 -18.96
N ASN A 998 -19.31 -4.62 -19.85
CA ASN A 998 -17.85 -4.74 -19.69
C ASN A 998 -17.20 -3.37 -19.91
N THR A 999 -16.28 -2.95 -19.04
CA THR A 999 -15.53 -1.69 -19.25
C THR A 999 -14.50 -1.82 -20.37
N ALA A 1000 -14.07 -3.06 -20.66
CA ALA A 1000 -13.39 -3.46 -21.91
C ALA A 1000 -13.78 -4.89 -22.30
N GLU A 1001 -13.96 -5.12 -23.59
CA GLU A 1001 -14.31 -6.44 -24.15
C GLU A 1001 -13.07 -7.30 -24.42
N PHE A 1002 -13.27 -8.55 -24.89
CA PHE A 1002 -12.18 -9.29 -25.52
C PHE A 1002 -11.56 -8.47 -26.65
N ALA A 1003 -10.24 -8.41 -26.67
CA ALA A 1003 -9.50 -7.72 -27.70
C ALA A 1003 -8.43 -8.64 -28.26
N ARG A 1004 -8.30 -8.63 -29.58
CA ARG A 1004 -7.12 -9.18 -30.24
C ARG A 1004 -5.93 -8.30 -29.86
N ALA A 1005 -4.91 -8.89 -29.25
CA ALA A 1005 -3.80 -8.16 -28.66
C ALA A 1005 -2.46 -8.88 -28.83
N GLN A 1006 -1.39 -8.12 -28.66
CA GLN A 1006 -0.01 -8.61 -28.55
C GLN A 1006 0.40 -8.25 -27.11
N ALA A 1007 0.29 -9.20 -26.17
CA ALA A 1007 0.54 -9.03 -24.71
C ALA A 1007 -0.33 -7.96 -23.97
N LEU A 1008 -1.38 -8.35 -23.23
CA LEU A 1008 -2.18 -7.45 -22.36
C LEU A 1008 -1.72 -7.40 -20.90
N ILE A 1009 -0.88 -8.32 -20.46
CA ILE A 1009 -0.21 -8.29 -19.16
C ILE A 1009 1.26 -8.24 -19.47
N ASP A 1010 1.83 -7.11 -19.10
CA ASP A 1010 3.26 -6.92 -19.20
C ASP A 1010 3.93 -7.91 -18.21
N SER A 1011 4.58 -8.93 -18.75
CA SER A 1011 5.70 -9.62 -18.10
C SER A 1011 6.95 -9.20 -18.86
N VAL A 1012 7.25 -7.91 -18.78
CA VAL A 1012 8.23 -7.27 -19.65
C VAL A 1012 9.64 -7.46 -19.10
N SER A 1013 10.62 -7.60 -19.98
CA SER A 1013 12.02 -7.73 -19.61
C SER A 1013 12.63 -6.40 -19.19
N SER A 1014 11.99 -5.28 -19.56
CA SER A 1014 12.46 -3.94 -19.26
C SER A 1014 11.32 -2.94 -19.08
N VAL A 1015 11.48 -2.08 -18.09
CA VAL A 1015 10.60 -0.94 -17.81
C VAL A 1015 11.41 0.35 -17.88
N ALA A 1016 10.81 1.41 -18.42
CA ALA A 1016 11.38 2.75 -18.39
C ALA A 1016 10.41 3.77 -17.78
N THR A 1017 11.00 4.79 -17.15
CA THR A 1017 10.36 6.06 -16.76
C THR A 1017 11.18 7.20 -17.37
N GLU A 1018 10.76 8.45 -17.18
CA GLU A 1018 11.57 9.62 -17.60
C GLU A 1018 12.98 9.63 -16.98
N ASN A 1019 13.14 9.04 -15.79
CA ASN A 1019 14.38 9.13 -15.02
C ASN A 1019 15.10 7.78 -14.86
N THR A 1020 14.48 6.67 -15.26
CA THR A 1020 14.98 5.33 -14.95
C THR A 1020 14.81 4.35 -16.09
N VAL A 1021 15.78 3.45 -16.24
CA VAL A 1021 15.68 2.25 -17.08
C VAL A 1021 15.97 1.04 -16.21
N LEU A 1022 15.05 0.09 -16.16
CA LEU A 1022 15.17 -1.17 -15.42
C LEU A 1022 15.28 -2.32 -16.41
N LEU A 1023 16.26 -3.21 -16.20
CA LEU A 1023 16.46 -4.45 -16.97
C LEU A 1023 16.41 -5.65 -16.04
N GLY A 1024 15.57 -6.64 -16.36
CA GLY A 1024 15.42 -7.88 -15.59
C GLY A 1024 16.50 -8.92 -15.89
N PHE A 1025 17.60 -8.49 -16.50
CA PHE A 1025 18.79 -9.29 -16.79
C PHE A 1025 20.02 -8.39 -16.68
N GLY A 1026 21.15 -8.98 -16.32
CA GLY A 1026 22.44 -8.29 -16.33
C GLY A 1026 22.95 -8.07 -17.76
N ILE A 1027 23.60 -6.93 -18.02
CA ILE A 1027 24.16 -6.67 -19.35
C ILE A 1027 25.22 -7.72 -19.72
N GLU A 1028 25.95 -8.24 -18.74
CA GLU A 1028 26.91 -9.34 -18.91
C GLU A 1028 26.28 -10.65 -19.41
N GLN A 1029 24.96 -10.82 -19.25
CA GLN A 1029 24.21 -12.00 -19.72
C GLN A 1029 23.75 -11.88 -21.18
N ALA A 1030 23.90 -10.70 -21.80
CA ALA A 1030 23.71 -10.50 -23.24
C ALA A 1030 24.99 -10.84 -24.03
N ALA A 1031 24.83 -11.23 -25.29
CA ALA A 1031 25.95 -11.49 -26.18
C ALA A 1031 26.82 -10.23 -26.37
N ALA A 1032 28.14 -10.40 -26.39
CA ALA A 1032 29.10 -9.28 -26.39
C ALA A 1032 28.88 -8.25 -27.52
N ALA A 1033 28.32 -8.66 -28.66
CA ALA A 1033 28.00 -7.77 -29.77
C ALA A 1033 26.85 -6.78 -29.45
N ASP A 1034 25.94 -7.16 -28.54
CA ASP A 1034 24.70 -6.44 -28.26
C ASP A 1034 24.80 -5.55 -27.01
N GLN A 1035 25.69 -5.91 -26.07
CA GLN A 1035 25.91 -5.20 -24.80
C GLN A 1035 26.12 -3.69 -24.97
N ARG A 1036 26.93 -3.31 -25.96
CA ARG A 1036 27.22 -1.89 -26.25
C ARG A 1036 25.96 -1.14 -26.65
N THR A 1037 25.11 -1.75 -27.46
CA THR A 1037 23.88 -1.11 -27.95
C THR A 1037 22.92 -0.87 -26.79
N LEU A 1038 22.76 -1.85 -25.88
CA LEU A 1038 21.92 -1.72 -24.69
C LEU A 1038 22.35 -0.53 -23.83
N VAL A 1039 23.62 -0.47 -23.44
CA VAL A 1039 24.13 0.63 -22.60
C VAL A 1039 24.04 1.98 -23.31
N ALA A 1040 24.37 2.05 -24.60
CA ALA A 1040 24.30 3.30 -25.35
C ALA A 1040 22.86 3.83 -25.49
N ARG A 1041 21.87 2.95 -25.67
CA ARG A 1041 20.46 3.33 -25.76
C ARG A 1041 19.91 3.80 -24.42
N ALA A 1042 20.18 3.05 -23.34
CA ALA A 1042 19.75 3.43 -22.00
C ALA A 1042 20.34 4.78 -21.58
N LEU A 1043 21.66 4.98 -21.75
CA LEU A 1043 22.30 6.26 -21.40
C LEU A 1043 21.87 7.41 -22.31
N GLY A 1044 21.61 7.14 -23.59
CA GLY A 1044 21.06 8.14 -24.50
C GLY A 1044 19.73 8.69 -24.00
N HIS A 1045 18.79 7.81 -23.63
CA HIS A 1045 17.51 8.23 -23.05
C HIS A 1045 17.64 8.98 -21.72
N LEU A 1046 18.60 8.58 -20.88
CA LEU A 1046 18.78 9.16 -19.56
C LEU A 1046 19.51 10.51 -19.57
N ILE A 1047 20.41 10.76 -20.54
CA ILE A 1047 21.34 11.90 -20.53
C ILE A 1047 21.07 12.91 -21.65
N ASP A 1048 20.67 12.44 -22.83
CA ASP A 1048 20.55 13.25 -24.06
C ASP A 1048 19.11 13.71 -24.29
#